data_AF-P23743-F1
#
_entry.id   AF-P23743-F1
#
_cell.length_a   1.000
_cell.length_b   1.000
_cell.length_c   1.000
_cell.angle_alpha   90.00
_cell.angle_beta   90.00
_cell.angle_gamma   90.00
#
_symmetry.space_group_name_H-M   'P 1'
#
loop_
_entity.id
_entity.type
_entity.pdbx_description
1 polymer ?
#
loop_
_entity_poly.entity_id
_entity_poly.type
_entity_poly.pdbx_seq_one_letter_code
_entity_poly.pdbx_strand_id
1 'polypeptide(L)'
;MAKERGLISPSDFAQLQKYMEYSTKKVSDVLKLFEDGEMAKYVQGDAIGYEGFQQFLKIYLEVDNVPRHLSLALFQSFETGHCLNETNVTKDVVCLNDVSCYFSLLEGGRPEDKLEFTFKLYDTDRNGILDSSEVDKIILQMMRVAEYLDWDVSELRPILQEMMKEIDYDGSGSVSQAEWVRAGATTVPLLVLLGLEMTLKDDGQHMWRPKRFPRPVYCNLCESSIGLGKQGLSCNLCKYTVHDQCAMKALPCEVSTYAKSRKDIGVQSHVWVRGGCESGRCDRCQKKIRIYHSLTGLHCVWCHLEIHDDCLQAVGHECDCGLLRDHILPPSSIYPSVLASGPDRKNSKTSQKTMDDLNLSTSEALRIDPVPNTHPLLVFVNPKSGGKQGQRVLWKFQYILNPRQVFNLLKDGPEIGLRLFKDVPDSRILVCGGDGTVGWILETIDKANLPVLPPVAVLPLGTGNDLARCLRWGGGYEGQNLAKILKDLEMSKVVHMDRWSVEVIPQQTEEKSDPVPFQIINNYFSIGVDASIAHRFHIMREKYPEKFNSRMKNKLWYFEFATSESIFSTCKKLEESLTVEICGKPLDLSNLSLEGIAVLNIPSMHGGSNLWGDTRRPHGDIYGINQALGATAKVITDPDILKTCVPDLSDKRLEVVGLEGAIEMGQIYTKLKNAGRRLAKCSEITFHTTKTLPMQIDGEPWMQTPCTIKITHKNQMPMLMGPPPRSTNFFGFLS
;
A
#
# COMPACT_ATOMS: atom_id res chain seq x y z
N MET A 1 -38.95 -20.70 -19.17
CA MET A 1 -39.20 -20.36 -17.75
C MET A 1 -38.29 -21.12 -16.77
N ALA A 2 -37.07 -21.52 -17.15
CA ALA A 2 -36.16 -22.28 -16.27
C ALA A 2 -34.85 -21.52 -15.92
N LYS A 3 -34.75 -20.22 -16.22
CA LYS A 3 -33.54 -19.40 -16.03
C LYS A 3 -33.56 -18.42 -14.85
N GLU A 4 -34.55 -18.48 -13.96
CA GLU A 4 -34.71 -17.47 -12.88
C GLU A 4 -34.69 -18.04 -11.44
N ARG A 5 -34.45 -19.34 -11.23
CA ARG A 5 -34.28 -19.89 -9.88
C ARG A 5 -32.81 -20.12 -9.59
N GLY A 6 -32.24 -19.36 -8.65
CA GLY A 6 -30.96 -19.66 -8.00
C GLY A 6 -29.82 -18.65 -8.18
N LEU A 7 -29.96 -17.56 -8.95
CA LEU A 7 -28.89 -16.57 -9.14
C LEU A 7 -29.17 -15.28 -8.35
N ILE A 8 -28.16 -14.83 -7.58
CA ILE A 8 -28.15 -13.52 -6.91
C ILE A 8 -28.07 -12.43 -7.97
N SER A 9 -28.86 -11.35 -7.86
CA SER A 9 -28.80 -10.28 -8.85
C SER A 9 -27.48 -9.50 -8.77
N PRO A 10 -27.01 -8.87 -9.86
CA PRO A 10 -25.83 -7.99 -9.82
C PRO A 10 -25.93 -6.87 -8.78
N SER A 11 -27.15 -6.38 -8.52
CA SER A 11 -27.42 -5.37 -7.49
C SER A 11 -27.20 -5.94 -6.08
N ASP A 12 -27.73 -7.13 -5.81
CA ASP A 12 -27.57 -7.83 -4.53
C ASP A 12 -26.09 -8.13 -4.25
N PHE A 13 -25.34 -8.51 -5.29
CA PHE A 13 -23.91 -8.75 -5.15
C PHE A 13 -23.11 -7.46 -4.91
N ALA A 14 -23.39 -6.37 -5.63
CA ALA A 14 -22.74 -5.09 -5.36
C ALA A 14 -23.01 -4.62 -3.92
N GLN A 15 -24.20 -4.89 -3.40
CA GLN A 15 -24.53 -4.65 -2.00
C GLN A 15 -23.76 -5.56 -1.05
N LEU A 16 -23.61 -6.84 -1.38
CA LEU A 16 -22.80 -7.80 -0.61
C LEU A 16 -21.33 -7.38 -0.54
N GLN A 17 -20.71 -7.04 -1.68
CA GLN A 17 -19.33 -6.57 -1.74
C GLN A 17 -19.12 -5.35 -0.85
N LYS A 18 -20.07 -4.41 -0.87
CA LYS A 18 -20.02 -3.23 -0.01
C LYS A 18 -20.03 -3.61 1.48
N TYR A 19 -20.79 -4.61 1.91
CA TYR A 19 -20.75 -5.09 3.29
C TYR A 19 -19.40 -5.73 3.62
N MET A 20 -18.88 -6.58 2.72
CA MET A 20 -17.58 -7.22 2.89
C MET A 20 -16.41 -6.23 2.99
N GLU A 21 -16.48 -5.09 2.30
CA GLU A 21 -15.46 -4.03 2.42
C GLU A 21 -15.34 -3.44 3.83
N TYR A 22 -16.41 -3.46 4.62
CA TYR A 22 -16.42 -2.94 6.01
C TYR A 22 -16.24 -4.01 7.06
N SER A 23 -16.49 -5.28 6.72
CA SER A 23 -16.31 -6.38 7.66
C SER A 23 -14.83 -6.63 7.95
N THR A 24 -14.54 -6.89 9.22
CA THR A 24 -13.23 -7.30 9.73
C THR A 24 -13.14 -8.80 9.96
N LYS A 25 -14.25 -9.54 9.80
CA LYS A 25 -14.32 -10.99 10.05
C LYS A 25 -13.86 -11.80 8.84
N LYS A 26 -13.18 -12.91 9.12
CA LYS A 26 -12.89 -13.95 8.14
C LYS A 26 -13.87 -15.11 8.27
N VAL A 27 -14.23 -15.75 7.16
CA VAL A 27 -15.09 -16.93 7.12
C VAL A 27 -14.52 -18.04 7.99
N SER A 28 -13.20 -18.22 7.99
CA SER A 28 -12.52 -19.20 8.84
C SER A 28 -12.74 -18.93 10.34
N ASP A 29 -12.86 -17.67 10.76
CA ASP A 29 -13.17 -17.30 12.14
C ASP A 29 -14.64 -17.50 12.46
N VAL A 30 -15.53 -17.20 11.51
CA VAL A 30 -16.98 -17.40 11.66
C VAL A 30 -17.33 -18.88 11.70
N LEU A 31 -16.71 -19.71 10.86
CA LEU A 31 -16.97 -21.15 10.77
C LEU A 31 -16.67 -21.85 12.09
N LYS A 32 -15.58 -21.47 12.79
CA LYS A 32 -15.27 -21.99 14.14
C LYS A 32 -16.40 -21.79 15.15
N LEU A 33 -17.21 -20.73 15.00
CA LEU A 33 -18.37 -20.48 15.87
C LEU A 33 -19.53 -21.44 15.59
N PHE A 34 -19.61 -21.99 14.38
CA PHE A 34 -20.61 -22.99 13.97
C PHE A 34 -20.13 -24.43 14.22
N GLU A 35 -18.82 -24.67 14.28
CA GLU A 35 -18.26 -25.99 14.61
C GLU A 35 -18.21 -26.23 16.13
N ASP A 36 -17.57 -25.33 16.89
CA ASP A 36 -17.28 -25.50 18.32
C ASP A 36 -17.90 -24.40 19.22
N GLY A 37 -18.67 -23.47 18.63
CA GLY A 37 -19.18 -22.29 19.31
C GLY A 37 -20.69 -22.27 19.58
N GLU A 38 -21.18 -21.10 20.03
CA GLU A 38 -22.60 -20.88 20.34
C GLU A 38 -23.56 -21.07 19.14
N MET A 39 -23.04 -21.07 17.91
CA MET A 39 -23.83 -21.23 16.69
C MET A 39 -23.98 -22.69 16.26
N ALA A 40 -23.30 -23.65 16.90
CA ALA A 40 -23.39 -25.08 16.60
C ALA A 40 -24.81 -25.63 16.67
N LYS A 41 -25.69 -25.02 17.47
CA LYS A 41 -27.13 -25.37 17.56
C LYS A 41 -27.91 -25.21 16.25
N TYR A 42 -27.41 -24.43 15.29
CA TYR A 42 -28.06 -24.24 13.99
C TYR A 42 -27.59 -25.25 12.93
N VAL A 43 -26.58 -26.06 13.25
CA VAL A 43 -25.95 -27.00 12.33
C VAL A 43 -26.57 -28.39 12.50
N GLN A 44 -26.93 -29.03 11.38
CA GLN A 44 -27.47 -30.39 11.30
C GLN A 44 -26.57 -31.22 10.38
N GLY A 45 -25.62 -31.96 10.94
CA GLY A 45 -24.56 -32.58 10.15
C GLY A 45 -23.70 -31.49 9.51
N ASP A 46 -23.63 -31.43 8.18
CA ASP A 46 -22.91 -30.39 7.43
C ASP A 46 -23.84 -29.29 6.89
N ALA A 47 -25.10 -29.29 7.29
CA ALA A 47 -26.14 -28.41 6.74
C ALA A 47 -26.63 -27.37 7.75
N ILE A 48 -27.04 -26.20 7.25
CA ILE A 48 -27.69 -25.14 8.02
C ILE A 48 -29.02 -24.76 7.37
N GLY A 49 -30.04 -24.53 8.22
CA GLY A 49 -31.31 -23.95 7.78
C GLY A 49 -31.22 -22.43 7.58
N TYR A 50 -32.29 -21.81 7.08
CA TYR A 50 -32.32 -20.36 6.80
C TYR A 50 -32.01 -19.49 8.03
N GLU A 51 -32.47 -19.87 9.22
CA GLU A 51 -32.16 -19.13 10.45
C GLU A 51 -30.66 -19.17 10.79
N GLY A 52 -30.03 -20.34 10.66
CA GLY A 52 -28.57 -20.49 10.81
C GLY A 52 -27.80 -19.67 9.78
N PHE A 53 -28.27 -19.67 8.54
CA PHE A 53 -27.70 -18.85 7.46
C PHE A 53 -27.78 -17.36 7.75
N GLN A 54 -28.89 -16.88 8.32
CA GLN A 54 -29.01 -15.47 8.73
C GLN A 54 -28.01 -15.11 9.84
N GLN A 55 -27.79 -16.01 10.81
CA GLN A 55 -26.77 -15.79 11.85
C GLN A 55 -25.37 -15.77 11.25
N PHE A 56 -25.07 -16.67 10.30
CA PHE A 56 -23.79 -16.69 9.60
C PHE A 56 -23.52 -15.34 8.92
N LEU A 57 -24.48 -14.84 8.12
CA LEU A 57 -24.35 -13.56 7.43
C LEU A 57 -24.22 -12.39 8.40
N LYS A 58 -24.98 -12.38 9.49
CA LYS A 58 -24.94 -11.33 10.50
C LYS A 58 -23.54 -11.19 11.11
N ILE A 59 -22.94 -12.32 11.50
CA ILE A 59 -21.61 -12.35 12.10
C ILE A 59 -20.55 -12.00 11.06
N TYR A 60 -20.59 -12.66 9.89
CA TYR A 60 -19.59 -12.51 8.84
C TYR A 60 -19.58 -11.09 8.25
N LEU A 61 -20.73 -10.48 8.02
CA LEU A 61 -20.82 -9.13 7.47
C LEU A 61 -20.73 -8.04 8.55
N GLU A 62 -20.71 -8.41 9.83
CA GLU A 62 -20.77 -7.51 10.99
C GLU A 62 -21.96 -6.52 10.92
N VAL A 63 -23.13 -7.03 10.52
CA VAL A 63 -24.36 -6.25 10.34
C VAL A 63 -25.53 -6.92 11.02
N ASP A 64 -26.15 -6.24 11.98
CA ASP A 64 -27.28 -6.78 12.76
C ASP A 64 -28.48 -7.20 11.91
N ASN A 65 -28.75 -6.46 10.83
CA ASN A 65 -29.91 -6.67 9.95
C ASN A 65 -29.47 -6.67 8.48
N VAL A 66 -29.13 -7.85 7.96
CA VAL A 66 -28.93 -8.03 6.52
C VAL A 66 -30.29 -7.95 5.82
N PRO A 67 -30.44 -7.19 4.72
CA PRO A 67 -31.71 -7.08 4.02
C PRO A 67 -32.29 -8.46 3.67
N ARG A 68 -33.59 -8.65 3.92
CA ARG A 68 -34.26 -9.95 3.70
C ARG A 68 -34.16 -10.42 2.25
N HIS A 69 -34.28 -9.51 1.28
CA HIS A 69 -34.16 -9.87 -0.13
C HIS A 69 -32.77 -10.43 -0.46
N LEU A 70 -31.71 -9.77 0.04
CA LEU A 70 -30.33 -10.19 -0.15
C LEU A 70 -30.06 -11.55 0.52
N SER A 71 -30.42 -11.69 1.80
CA SER A 71 -30.19 -12.94 2.54
C SER A 71 -30.99 -14.13 1.98
N LEU A 72 -32.23 -13.91 1.54
CA LEU A 72 -33.04 -14.97 0.93
C LEU A 72 -32.51 -15.36 -0.46
N ALA A 73 -32.14 -14.39 -1.30
CA ALA A 73 -31.55 -14.65 -2.60
C ALA A 73 -30.23 -15.44 -2.48
N LEU A 74 -29.39 -15.05 -1.51
CA LEU A 74 -28.17 -15.78 -1.17
C LEU A 74 -28.48 -17.21 -0.72
N PHE A 75 -29.40 -17.41 0.22
CA PHE A 75 -29.75 -18.75 0.71
C PHE A 75 -30.27 -19.67 -0.41
N GLN A 76 -31.22 -19.17 -1.21
CA GLN A 76 -31.79 -19.90 -2.35
C GLN A 76 -30.76 -20.23 -3.43
N SER A 77 -29.66 -19.47 -3.52
CA SER A 77 -28.57 -19.79 -4.45
C SER A 77 -27.80 -21.07 -4.07
N PHE A 78 -27.91 -21.50 -2.81
CA PHE A 78 -27.30 -22.75 -2.31
C PHE A 78 -28.30 -23.92 -2.24
N GLU A 79 -29.61 -23.69 -2.41
CA GLU A 79 -30.62 -24.76 -2.42
C GLU A 79 -30.49 -25.63 -3.68
N THR A 80 -30.01 -26.86 -3.53
CA THR A 80 -29.87 -27.81 -4.65
C THR A 80 -31.21 -28.46 -5.00
N GLY A 81 -31.68 -28.23 -6.23
CA GLY A 81 -32.84 -28.95 -6.78
C GLY A 81 -32.57 -30.39 -7.24
N HIS A 82 -31.40 -30.97 -6.97
CA HIS A 82 -30.91 -32.19 -7.65
C HIS A 82 -30.55 -33.38 -6.74
N CYS A 83 -31.08 -33.48 -5.53
CA CYS A 83 -31.11 -34.77 -4.82
C CYS A 83 -32.32 -35.60 -5.28
N LEU A 84 -32.26 -36.11 -6.51
CA LEU A 84 -33.11 -37.20 -6.98
C LEU A 84 -32.42 -38.51 -6.58
N ASN A 85 -32.58 -38.93 -5.32
CA ASN A 85 -32.67 -40.33 -4.92
C ASN A 85 -33.04 -40.42 -3.44
N GLU A 86 -34.13 -41.14 -3.21
CA GLU A 86 -34.49 -41.83 -1.96
C GLU A 86 -34.69 -41.00 -0.67
N THR A 87 -35.98 -40.84 -0.35
CA THR A 87 -36.55 -40.83 1.02
C THR A 87 -36.09 -39.76 2.03
N ASN A 88 -36.97 -38.77 2.24
CA ASN A 88 -37.09 -37.91 3.44
C ASN A 88 -35.95 -36.92 3.78
N VAL A 89 -35.49 -36.11 2.82
CA VAL A 89 -34.63 -34.95 3.11
C VAL A 89 -35.47 -33.66 3.15
N THR A 90 -35.41 -32.97 4.29
CA THR A 90 -36.06 -31.69 4.60
C THR A 90 -35.69 -30.61 3.59
N LYS A 91 -36.70 -29.99 2.95
CA LYS A 91 -36.55 -29.10 1.78
C LYS A 91 -35.88 -27.72 2.03
N ASP A 92 -35.40 -27.39 3.23
CA ASP A 92 -35.02 -26.02 3.60
C ASP A 92 -33.63 -25.92 4.27
N VAL A 93 -32.63 -26.67 3.79
CA VAL A 93 -31.25 -26.63 4.31
C VAL A 93 -30.22 -26.49 3.19
N VAL A 94 -29.09 -25.84 3.50
CA VAL A 94 -27.96 -25.65 2.58
C VAL A 94 -26.66 -26.17 3.23
N CYS A 95 -25.71 -26.63 2.42
CA CYS A 95 -24.40 -27.09 2.91
C CYS A 95 -23.60 -25.91 3.46
N LEU A 96 -23.22 -25.97 4.74
CA LEU A 96 -22.42 -24.92 5.40
C LEU A 96 -21.05 -24.79 4.74
N ASN A 97 -20.45 -25.90 4.31
CA ASN A 97 -19.18 -25.89 3.60
C ASN A 97 -19.32 -25.18 2.23
N ASP A 98 -20.38 -25.41 1.46
CA ASP A 98 -20.62 -24.68 0.19
C ASP A 98 -20.72 -23.17 0.44
N VAL A 99 -21.42 -22.76 1.51
CA VAL A 99 -21.56 -21.36 1.92
C VAL A 99 -20.20 -20.77 2.31
N SER A 100 -19.46 -21.45 3.18
CA SER A 100 -18.15 -21.02 3.65
C SER A 100 -17.12 -20.97 2.52
N CYS A 101 -17.15 -21.93 1.60
CA CYS A 101 -16.36 -21.89 0.38
C CYS A 101 -16.68 -20.62 -0.39
N TYR A 102 -17.94 -20.44 -0.80
CA TYR A 102 -18.37 -19.27 -1.57
C TYR A 102 -17.89 -17.94 -0.97
N PHE A 103 -18.11 -17.73 0.33
CA PHE A 103 -17.68 -16.49 0.98
C PHE A 103 -16.17 -16.37 1.10
N SER A 104 -15.45 -17.46 1.36
CA SER A 104 -13.98 -17.45 1.41
C SER A 104 -13.36 -17.12 0.05
N LEU A 105 -14.00 -17.57 -1.05
CA LEU A 105 -13.57 -17.19 -2.39
C LEU A 105 -13.68 -15.66 -2.60
N LEU A 106 -14.69 -15.02 -2.00
CA LEU A 106 -14.87 -13.56 -2.07
C LEU A 106 -13.91 -12.77 -1.16
N GLU A 107 -13.22 -13.40 -0.21
CA GLU A 107 -12.24 -12.73 0.66
C GLU A 107 -10.92 -12.42 -0.06
N GLY A 108 -10.20 -11.38 0.36
CA GLY A 108 -8.77 -11.25 0.01
C GLY A 108 -7.90 -12.22 0.82
N GLY A 109 -6.90 -12.85 0.19
CA GLY A 109 -5.95 -13.77 0.83
C GLY A 109 -4.89 -14.31 -0.14
N ARG A 110 -3.84 -14.96 0.39
CA ARG A 110 -2.82 -15.61 -0.44
C ARG A 110 -3.40 -16.82 -1.18
N PRO A 111 -2.92 -17.15 -2.39
CA PRO A 111 -3.32 -18.35 -3.12
C PRO A 111 -3.30 -19.62 -2.30
N GLU A 112 -2.23 -19.81 -1.54
CA GLU A 112 -1.95 -21.03 -0.79
C GLU A 112 -2.93 -21.18 0.38
N ASP A 113 -3.21 -20.09 1.10
CA ASP A 113 -4.17 -20.10 2.21
C ASP A 113 -5.58 -20.45 1.71
N LYS A 114 -5.96 -19.96 0.53
CA LYS A 114 -7.26 -20.27 -0.09
C LYS A 114 -7.33 -21.71 -0.58
N LEU A 115 -6.25 -22.22 -1.17
CA LEU A 115 -6.15 -23.60 -1.62
C LEU A 115 -6.26 -24.57 -0.44
N GLU A 116 -5.49 -24.32 0.62
CA GLU A 116 -5.51 -25.11 1.84
C GLU A 116 -6.87 -25.06 2.54
N PHE A 117 -7.48 -23.88 2.63
CA PHE A 117 -8.83 -23.74 3.19
C PHE A 117 -9.87 -24.51 2.36
N THR A 118 -9.82 -24.39 1.02
CA THR A 118 -10.72 -25.12 0.12
C THR A 118 -10.53 -26.63 0.26
N PHE A 119 -9.29 -27.11 0.35
CA PHE A 119 -9.01 -28.54 0.54
C PHE A 119 -9.69 -29.06 1.81
N LYS A 120 -9.41 -28.42 2.96
CA LYS A 120 -9.96 -28.82 4.27
C LYS A 120 -11.49 -28.79 4.33
N LEU A 121 -12.10 -27.93 3.52
CA LEU A 121 -13.54 -27.75 3.50
C LEU A 121 -14.26 -28.86 2.70
N TYR A 122 -13.60 -29.47 1.71
CA TYR A 122 -14.18 -30.53 0.90
C TYR A 122 -13.66 -31.93 1.23
N ASP A 123 -12.56 -32.06 1.97
CA ASP A 123 -12.14 -33.29 2.66
C ASP A 123 -13.11 -33.59 3.81
N THR A 124 -14.28 -34.12 3.44
CA THR A 124 -15.45 -34.29 4.31
C THR A 124 -15.27 -35.38 5.35
N ASP A 125 -14.50 -36.42 5.03
CA ASP A 125 -14.17 -37.50 5.96
C ASP A 125 -12.86 -37.24 6.73
N ARG A 126 -12.15 -36.14 6.43
CA ARG A 126 -10.89 -35.71 7.06
C ARG A 126 -9.78 -36.75 6.94
N ASN A 127 -9.76 -37.50 5.85
CA ASN A 127 -8.74 -38.51 5.59
C ASN A 127 -7.44 -37.91 5.02
N GLY A 128 -7.43 -36.60 4.67
CA GLY A 128 -6.29 -35.88 4.13
C GLY A 128 -6.09 -36.00 2.61
N ILE A 129 -7.04 -36.58 1.89
CA ILE A 129 -7.07 -36.73 0.43
C ILE A 129 -8.46 -36.35 -0.11
N LEU A 130 -8.52 -35.78 -1.31
CA LEU A 130 -9.78 -35.53 -2.01
C LEU A 130 -10.08 -36.69 -2.94
N ASP A 131 -11.16 -37.41 -2.67
CA ASP A 131 -11.64 -38.45 -3.57
C ASP A 131 -12.40 -37.87 -4.78
N SER A 132 -12.74 -38.73 -5.75
CA SER A 132 -13.46 -38.32 -6.95
C SER A 132 -14.79 -37.58 -6.68
N SER A 133 -15.49 -37.93 -5.60
CA SER A 133 -16.77 -37.32 -5.22
C SER A 133 -16.59 -35.94 -4.61
N GLU A 134 -15.54 -35.75 -3.81
CA GLU A 134 -15.16 -34.47 -3.20
C GLU A 134 -14.61 -33.51 -4.23
N VAL A 135 -13.79 -34.01 -5.15
CA VAL A 135 -13.34 -33.28 -6.33
C VAL A 135 -14.53 -32.80 -7.17
N ASP A 136 -15.51 -33.66 -7.44
CA ASP A 136 -16.71 -33.28 -8.20
C ASP A 136 -17.52 -32.18 -7.49
N LYS A 137 -17.56 -32.17 -6.14
CA LYS A 137 -18.18 -31.07 -5.36
C LYS A 137 -17.41 -29.76 -5.54
N ILE A 138 -16.07 -29.80 -5.50
CA ILE A 138 -15.23 -28.61 -5.75
C ILE A 138 -15.47 -28.07 -7.16
N ILE A 139 -15.44 -28.94 -8.17
CA ILE A 139 -15.70 -28.58 -9.57
C ILE A 139 -17.09 -27.96 -9.69
N LEU A 140 -18.12 -28.55 -9.08
CA LEU A 140 -19.48 -28.01 -9.11
C LEU A 140 -19.55 -26.60 -8.51
N GLN A 141 -18.87 -26.37 -7.39
CA GLN A 141 -18.82 -25.04 -6.77
C GLN A 141 -18.05 -24.04 -7.65
N MET A 142 -16.96 -24.47 -8.26
CA MET A 142 -16.21 -23.67 -9.22
C MET A 142 -17.05 -23.32 -10.46
N MET A 143 -17.84 -24.25 -10.99
CA MET A 143 -18.78 -23.98 -12.08
C MET A 143 -19.79 -22.90 -11.69
N ARG A 144 -20.30 -22.89 -10.46
CA ARG A 144 -21.21 -21.83 -9.97
C ARG A 144 -20.54 -20.46 -9.95
N VAL A 145 -19.28 -20.39 -9.48
CA VAL A 145 -18.50 -19.14 -9.49
C VAL A 145 -18.19 -18.69 -10.91
N ALA A 146 -17.84 -19.61 -11.82
CA ALA A 146 -17.61 -19.31 -13.23
C ALA A 146 -18.87 -18.80 -13.94
N GLU A 147 -20.00 -19.50 -13.81
CA GLU A 147 -21.28 -19.10 -14.39
C GLU A 147 -21.70 -17.70 -13.89
N TYR A 148 -21.41 -17.41 -12.61
CA TYR A 148 -21.60 -16.10 -12.03
C TYR A 148 -20.65 -15.02 -12.58
N LEU A 149 -19.38 -15.37 -12.82
CA LEU A 149 -18.39 -14.50 -13.48
C LEU A 149 -18.61 -14.38 -15.00
N ASP A 150 -19.72 -14.92 -15.52
CA ASP A 150 -20.10 -14.95 -16.95
C ASP A 150 -19.11 -15.73 -17.81
N TRP A 151 -18.54 -16.80 -17.26
CA TRP A 151 -17.70 -17.76 -18.00
C TRP A 151 -18.54 -18.82 -18.68
N ASP A 152 -18.06 -19.30 -19.82
CA ASP A 152 -18.66 -20.46 -20.49
C ASP A 152 -18.34 -21.75 -19.70
N VAL A 153 -19.33 -22.25 -18.97
CA VAL A 153 -19.20 -23.47 -18.16
C VAL A 153 -19.13 -24.75 -18.99
N SER A 154 -19.61 -24.73 -20.25
CA SER A 154 -19.64 -25.93 -21.09
C SER A 154 -18.23 -26.40 -21.49
N GLU A 155 -17.32 -25.45 -21.71
CA GLU A 155 -15.90 -25.70 -21.97
C GLU A 155 -15.08 -25.81 -20.68
N LEU A 156 -15.50 -25.18 -19.57
CA LEU A 156 -14.71 -25.17 -18.35
C LEU A 156 -14.79 -26.51 -17.58
N ARG A 157 -15.93 -27.21 -17.60
CA ARG A 157 -16.08 -28.47 -16.86
C ARG A 157 -15.07 -29.55 -17.30
N PRO A 158 -14.89 -29.83 -18.61
CA PRO A 158 -13.85 -30.75 -19.07
C PRO A 158 -12.44 -30.31 -18.66
N ILE A 159 -12.13 -29.01 -18.74
CA ILE A 159 -10.83 -28.46 -18.32
C ILE A 159 -10.57 -28.72 -16.84
N LEU A 160 -11.57 -28.52 -15.98
CA LEU A 160 -11.43 -28.82 -14.55
C LEU A 160 -11.27 -30.31 -14.28
N GLN A 161 -12.01 -31.17 -14.97
CA GLN A 161 -11.88 -32.63 -14.82
C GLN A 161 -10.52 -33.17 -15.31
N GLU A 162 -10.03 -32.65 -16.42
CA GLU A 162 -8.70 -33.00 -16.96
C GLU A 162 -7.60 -32.49 -16.04
N MET A 163 -7.73 -31.25 -15.55
CA MET A 163 -6.84 -30.68 -14.55
C MET A 163 -6.74 -31.58 -13.31
N MET A 164 -7.85 -32.11 -12.78
CA MET A 164 -7.78 -32.99 -11.59
C MET A 164 -6.97 -34.26 -11.82
N LYS A 165 -6.98 -34.80 -13.05
CA LYS A 165 -6.11 -35.92 -13.43
C LYS A 165 -4.64 -35.51 -13.50
N GLU A 166 -4.34 -34.25 -13.79
CA GLU A 166 -2.98 -33.71 -13.78
C GLU A 166 -2.49 -33.37 -12.36
N ILE A 167 -3.40 -33.00 -11.45
CA ILE A 167 -3.07 -32.73 -10.05
C ILE A 167 -2.67 -34.03 -9.32
N ASP A 168 -3.36 -35.13 -9.61
CA ASP A 168 -3.04 -36.48 -9.12
C ASP A 168 -1.71 -36.99 -9.72
N TYR A 169 -0.58 -36.56 -9.13
CA TYR A 169 0.75 -36.76 -9.68
C TYR A 169 1.22 -38.21 -9.52
N ASP A 170 0.78 -38.88 -8.46
CA ASP A 170 1.08 -40.29 -8.21
C ASP A 170 0.10 -41.26 -8.91
N GLY A 171 -0.99 -40.75 -9.47
CA GLY A 171 -1.99 -41.53 -10.21
C GLY A 171 -2.80 -42.45 -9.29
N SER A 172 -2.93 -42.09 -8.01
CA SER A 172 -3.67 -42.86 -7.00
C SER A 172 -5.18 -42.84 -7.23
N GLY A 173 -5.69 -41.92 -8.05
CA GLY A 173 -7.11 -41.66 -8.24
C GLY A 173 -7.69 -40.74 -7.17
N SER A 174 -6.86 -40.14 -6.33
CA SER A 174 -7.24 -39.17 -5.29
C SER A 174 -6.18 -38.08 -5.20
N VAL A 175 -6.54 -36.90 -4.71
CA VAL A 175 -5.63 -35.75 -4.66
C VAL A 175 -5.25 -35.45 -3.22
N SER A 176 -3.97 -35.57 -2.85
CA SER A 176 -3.50 -35.16 -1.53
C SER A 176 -3.49 -33.63 -1.34
N GLN A 177 -3.48 -33.17 -0.09
CA GLN A 177 -3.38 -31.73 0.22
C GLN A 177 -2.16 -31.07 -0.44
N ALA A 178 -1.03 -31.78 -0.44
CA ALA A 178 0.22 -31.28 -1.03
C ALA A 178 0.11 -31.13 -2.55
N GLU A 179 -0.50 -32.11 -3.23
CA GLU A 179 -0.76 -32.06 -4.67
C GLU A 179 -1.72 -30.94 -5.03
N TRP A 180 -2.82 -30.82 -4.29
CA TRP A 180 -3.83 -29.79 -4.45
C TRP A 180 -3.22 -28.38 -4.41
N VAL A 181 -2.47 -28.08 -3.34
CA VAL A 181 -1.84 -26.76 -3.17
C VAL A 181 -0.79 -26.53 -4.25
N ARG A 182 0.05 -27.55 -4.54
CA ARG A 182 1.13 -27.45 -5.52
C ARG A 182 0.62 -27.17 -6.93
N ALA A 183 -0.32 -27.97 -7.41
CA ALA A 183 -0.85 -27.80 -8.76
C ALA A 183 -1.74 -26.56 -8.83
N GLY A 184 -2.59 -26.37 -7.82
CA GLY A 184 -3.53 -25.27 -7.78
C GLY A 184 -2.89 -23.88 -7.75
N ALA A 185 -1.73 -23.74 -7.11
CA ALA A 185 -0.94 -22.50 -7.11
C ALA A 185 -0.44 -22.09 -8.51
N THR A 186 -0.44 -23.03 -9.48
CA THR A 186 0.04 -22.79 -10.85
C THR A 186 -1.05 -22.86 -11.91
N THR A 187 -2.22 -23.42 -11.58
CA THR A 187 -3.30 -23.57 -12.56
C THR A 187 -4.17 -22.32 -12.62
N VAL A 188 -3.95 -21.51 -13.66
CA VAL A 188 -4.62 -20.21 -13.84
C VAL A 188 -6.16 -20.31 -13.69
N PRO A 189 -6.88 -21.24 -14.33
CA PRO A 189 -8.32 -21.41 -14.10
C PRO A 189 -8.68 -21.61 -12.62
N LEU A 190 -7.97 -22.50 -11.91
CA LEU A 190 -8.22 -22.77 -10.48
C LEU A 190 -7.97 -21.51 -9.64
N LEU A 191 -6.89 -20.76 -9.89
CA LEU A 191 -6.60 -19.52 -9.20
C LEU A 191 -7.71 -18.47 -9.38
N VAL A 192 -8.24 -18.34 -10.61
CA VAL A 192 -9.34 -17.40 -10.90
C VAL A 192 -10.61 -17.81 -10.17
N LEU A 193 -10.91 -19.11 -10.19
CA LEU A 193 -12.12 -19.70 -9.61
C LEU A 193 -12.09 -19.66 -8.09
N LEU A 194 -10.91 -19.75 -7.46
CA LEU A 194 -10.73 -19.58 -6.01
C LEU A 194 -10.84 -18.11 -5.55
N GLY A 195 -11.31 -17.22 -6.43
CA GLY A 195 -11.48 -15.81 -6.15
C GLY A 195 -10.19 -15.14 -5.68
N LEU A 196 -9.03 -15.70 -6.01
CA LEU A 196 -7.80 -14.94 -5.96
C LEU A 196 -7.99 -13.85 -6.98
N GLU A 197 -8.25 -12.65 -6.46
CA GLU A 197 -8.28 -11.44 -7.24
C GLU A 197 -7.02 -11.48 -8.09
N MET A 198 -7.17 -11.83 -9.37
CA MET A 198 -6.09 -11.72 -10.32
C MET A 198 -5.78 -10.23 -10.36
N THR A 199 -4.77 -9.89 -9.57
CA THR A 199 -3.92 -8.72 -9.64
C THR A 199 -3.71 -8.41 -11.12
N LEU A 200 -4.52 -7.48 -11.66
CA LEU A 200 -4.54 -7.11 -13.08
C LEU A 200 -4.70 -8.31 -14.02
N LYS A 201 -5.94 -8.60 -14.43
CA LYS A 201 -6.20 -9.52 -15.54
C LYS A 201 -5.88 -8.82 -16.86
N ASP A 202 -4.99 -9.41 -17.65
CA ASP A 202 -4.74 -9.00 -19.05
C ASP A 202 -5.76 -9.68 -20.01
N ASP A 203 -6.98 -9.94 -19.54
CA ASP A 203 -8.08 -10.62 -20.25
C ASP A 203 -8.96 -9.66 -21.07
N GLY A 204 -8.62 -8.38 -21.07
CA GLY A 204 -9.42 -7.34 -21.72
C GLY A 204 -10.55 -6.79 -20.85
N GLN A 205 -10.63 -7.13 -19.57
CA GLN A 205 -11.60 -6.50 -18.67
C GLN A 205 -11.19 -5.06 -18.35
N HIS A 206 -12.13 -4.12 -18.51
CA HIS A 206 -11.94 -2.76 -18.03
C HIS A 206 -12.03 -2.70 -16.51
N MET A 207 -11.09 -1.99 -15.88
CA MET A 207 -11.27 -1.58 -14.49
C MET A 207 -12.17 -0.34 -14.42
N TRP A 208 -13.48 -0.52 -14.30
CA TRP A 208 -14.44 0.58 -14.24
C TRP A 208 -14.37 1.37 -12.92
N ARG A 209 -14.52 2.69 -13.00
CA ARG A 209 -14.75 3.56 -11.83
C ARG A 209 -15.82 4.60 -12.10
N PRO A 210 -16.69 4.91 -11.12
CA PRO A 210 -17.59 6.04 -11.21
C PRO A 210 -16.77 7.34 -11.24
N LYS A 211 -16.98 8.14 -12.28
CA LYS A 211 -16.36 9.46 -12.46
C LYS A 211 -17.45 10.48 -12.77
N ARG A 212 -17.45 11.57 -12.00
CA ARG A 212 -18.28 12.74 -12.28
C ARG A 212 -17.51 13.67 -13.21
N PHE A 213 -18.08 13.98 -14.36
CA PHE A 213 -17.42 14.79 -15.36
C PHE A 213 -17.80 16.27 -15.20
N PRO A 214 -16.86 17.17 -14.88
CA PRO A 214 -17.15 18.60 -14.73
C PRO A 214 -17.41 19.29 -16.07
N ARG A 215 -17.15 18.60 -17.19
CA ARG A 215 -17.40 19.05 -18.55
C ARG A 215 -18.08 17.93 -19.33
N PRO A 216 -18.84 18.23 -20.41
CA PRO A 216 -19.44 17.20 -21.24
C PRO A 216 -18.35 16.30 -21.84
N VAL A 217 -18.58 14.99 -21.76
CA VAL A 217 -17.77 13.96 -22.43
C VAL A 217 -18.70 13.07 -23.24
N TYR A 218 -18.14 12.18 -24.06
CA TYR A 218 -18.92 11.25 -24.88
C TYR A 218 -18.62 9.80 -24.49
N CYS A 219 -19.66 8.97 -24.52
CA CYS A 219 -19.54 7.53 -24.30
C CYS A 219 -18.79 6.90 -25.47
N ASN A 220 -17.76 6.12 -25.19
CA ASN A 220 -16.96 5.42 -26.19
C ASN A 220 -17.71 4.30 -26.91
N LEU A 221 -18.83 3.81 -26.35
CA LEU A 221 -19.64 2.76 -26.96
C LEU A 221 -20.76 3.32 -27.84
N CYS A 222 -21.63 4.16 -27.28
CA CYS A 222 -22.81 4.67 -28.01
C CYS A 222 -22.60 6.06 -28.62
N GLU A 223 -21.39 6.62 -28.49
CA GLU A 223 -20.96 7.94 -29.00
C GLU A 223 -21.83 9.12 -28.55
N SER A 224 -22.74 8.89 -27.60
CA SER A 224 -23.68 9.91 -27.08
C SER A 224 -23.09 10.61 -25.86
N SER A 225 -23.51 11.85 -25.63
CA SER A 225 -22.96 12.66 -24.53
C SER A 225 -23.30 12.08 -23.15
N ILE A 226 -22.31 12.09 -22.26
CA ILE A 226 -22.49 12.03 -20.80
C ILE A 226 -22.57 13.48 -20.34
N GLY A 227 -23.79 13.92 -20.02
CA GLY A 227 -24.11 15.33 -19.80
C GLY A 227 -23.31 16.02 -18.69
N LEU A 228 -23.35 17.36 -18.68
CA LEU A 228 -22.60 18.19 -17.73
C LEU A 228 -22.89 17.81 -16.27
N GLY A 229 -21.83 17.51 -15.51
CA GLY A 229 -21.96 17.17 -14.09
C GLY A 229 -22.63 15.83 -13.82
N LYS A 230 -22.93 15.03 -14.86
CA LYS A 230 -23.42 13.66 -14.72
C LYS A 230 -22.26 12.72 -14.37
N GLN A 231 -22.63 11.59 -13.79
CA GLN A 231 -21.72 10.48 -13.54
C GLN A 231 -21.75 9.53 -14.73
N GLY A 232 -20.59 8.98 -15.06
CA GLY A 232 -20.47 7.77 -15.88
C GLY A 232 -19.34 6.91 -15.34
N LEU A 233 -18.95 5.90 -16.10
CA LEU A 233 -17.83 5.02 -15.78
C LEU A 233 -16.62 5.36 -16.63
N SER A 234 -15.43 5.30 -16.04
CA SER A 234 -14.17 5.49 -16.74
C SER A 234 -13.20 4.39 -16.36
N CYS A 235 -12.57 3.77 -17.36
CA CYS A 235 -11.56 2.76 -17.15
C CYS A 235 -10.27 3.39 -16.63
N ASN A 236 -9.62 2.69 -15.71
CA ASN A 236 -8.42 3.18 -15.06
C ASN A 236 -7.17 2.97 -15.85
N LEU A 237 -7.16 1.92 -16.66
CA LEU A 237 -6.05 1.53 -17.49
C LEU A 237 -5.99 2.38 -18.75
N CYS A 238 -7.15 2.59 -19.40
CA CYS A 238 -7.19 3.16 -20.74
C CYS A 238 -8.06 4.42 -20.87
N LYS A 239 -8.70 4.89 -19.79
CA LYS A 239 -9.62 6.06 -19.79
C LYS A 239 -10.84 5.96 -20.70
N TYR A 240 -11.08 4.80 -21.31
CA TYR A 240 -12.33 4.49 -21.99
C TYR A 240 -13.52 4.83 -21.08
N THR A 241 -14.44 5.62 -21.58
CA THR A 241 -15.48 6.28 -20.78
C THR A 241 -16.85 5.91 -21.34
N VAL A 242 -17.77 5.48 -20.48
CA VAL A 242 -19.10 4.96 -20.88
C VAL A 242 -20.19 5.41 -19.92
N HIS A 243 -21.45 5.39 -20.36
CA HIS A 243 -22.59 5.45 -19.43
C HIS A 243 -22.62 4.19 -18.56
N ASP A 244 -23.24 4.27 -17.38
CA ASP A 244 -23.38 3.12 -16.47
C ASP A 244 -24.00 1.90 -17.19
N GLN A 245 -25.06 2.11 -17.97
CA GLN A 245 -25.73 1.06 -18.76
C GLN A 245 -24.90 0.51 -19.94
N CYS A 246 -23.89 1.26 -20.40
CA CYS A 246 -23.06 0.90 -21.54
C CYS A 246 -21.86 0.02 -21.15
N ALA A 247 -21.47 -0.03 -19.89
CA ALA A 247 -20.26 -0.73 -19.45
C ALA A 247 -20.30 -2.25 -19.72
N MET A 248 -21.45 -2.89 -19.56
CA MET A 248 -21.62 -4.33 -19.82
C MET A 248 -21.43 -4.71 -21.30
N LYS A 249 -21.55 -3.75 -22.22
CA LYS A 249 -21.42 -3.95 -23.67
C LYS A 249 -20.19 -3.26 -24.24
N ALA A 250 -19.31 -2.75 -23.38
CA ALA A 250 -18.11 -2.06 -23.82
C ALA A 250 -17.17 -3.04 -24.55
N LEU A 251 -16.44 -2.52 -25.54
CA LEU A 251 -15.36 -3.27 -26.17
C LEU A 251 -14.28 -3.64 -25.13
N PRO A 252 -13.53 -4.74 -25.29
CA PRO A 252 -12.46 -5.10 -24.38
C PRO A 252 -11.39 -4.00 -24.22
N CYS A 253 -10.76 -3.96 -23.06
CA CYS A 253 -9.63 -3.10 -22.76
C CYS A 253 -8.38 -3.61 -23.50
N GLU A 254 -7.84 -2.82 -24.43
CA GLU A 254 -6.66 -3.19 -25.21
C GLU A 254 -5.32 -2.99 -24.47
N VAL A 255 -5.37 -2.56 -23.20
CA VAL A 255 -4.15 -2.34 -22.40
C VAL A 255 -3.61 -3.69 -21.92
N SER A 256 -2.49 -4.12 -22.50
CA SER A 256 -1.66 -5.19 -21.96
C SER A 256 -0.64 -4.63 -20.97
N THR A 257 -0.35 -5.35 -19.89
CA THR A 257 0.66 -4.95 -18.89
C THR A 257 1.99 -5.68 -19.06
N TYR A 258 2.07 -6.68 -19.94
CA TYR A 258 3.27 -7.43 -20.30
C TYR A 258 3.19 -7.96 -21.75
N ALA A 259 4.32 -8.42 -22.30
CA ALA A 259 4.43 -9.02 -23.62
C ALA A 259 3.91 -10.46 -23.62
N LYS A 260 2.89 -10.74 -24.44
CA LYS A 260 2.24 -12.05 -24.52
C LYS A 260 2.95 -13.03 -25.46
N SER A 261 3.81 -12.52 -26.35
CA SER A 261 4.61 -13.34 -27.26
C SER A 261 6.05 -12.85 -27.34
N ARG A 262 6.96 -13.72 -27.82
CA ARG A 262 8.38 -13.34 -28.03
C ARG A 262 8.57 -12.19 -29.01
N LYS A 263 7.64 -12.00 -29.96
CA LYS A 263 7.74 -10.92 -30.96
C LYS A 263 7.44 -9.55 -30.37
N ASP A 264 6.75 -9.51 -29.23
CA ASP A 264 6.35 -8.27 -28.56
C ASP A 264 7.41 -7.81 -27.52
N ILE A 265 8.38 -8.67 -27.20
CA ILE A 265 9.47 -8.33 -26.28
C ILE A 265 10.35 -7.25 -26.91
N GLY A 266 10.54 -6.15 -26.20
CA GLY A 266 11.30 -4.99 -26.67
C GLY A 266 10.61 -4.14 -27.75
N VAL A 267 9.45 -4.54 -28.27
CA VAL A 267 8.71 -3.83 -29.32
C VAL A 267 7.48 -3.15 -28.73
N GLN A 268 7.60 -1.86 -28.40
CA GLN A 268 6.48 -1.10 -27.83
C GLN A 268 5.69 -0.36 -28.91
N SER A 269 4.38 -0.58 -28.93
CA SER A 269 3.46 0.09 -29.86
C SER A 269 2.49 1.03 -29.14
N HIS A 270 1.93 1.99 -29.85
CA HIS A 270 0.88 2.84 -29.30
C HIS A 270 -0.41 2.02 -29.04
N VAL A 271 -1.08 2.32 -27.93
CA VAL A 271 -2.45 1.83 -27.65
C VAL A 271 -3.35 3.06 -27.63
N TRP A 272 -4.12 3.24 -28.71
CA TRP A 272 -4.93 4.44 -28.93
C TRP A 272 -6.36 4.25 -28.45
N VAL A 273 -6.85 5.20 -27.66
CA VAL A 273 -8.24 5.23 -27.20
C VAL A 273 -8.89 6.51 -27.70
N ARG A 274 -10.10 6.38 -28.27
CA ARG A 274 -10.85 7.50 -28.82
C ARG A 274 -11.41 8.40 -27.72
N GLY A 275 -11.44 9.71 -27.95
CA GLY A 275 -11.91 10.70 -26.98
C GLY A 275 -10.94 10.92 -25.83
N GLY A 276 -11.42 11.53 -24.73
CA GLY A 276 -10.63 11.69 -23.51
C GLY A 276 -9.45 12.67 -23.58
N CYS A 277 -9.27 13.38 -24.70
CA CYS A 277 -8.17 14.34 -24.89
C CYS A 277 -8.39 15.60 -24.01
N GLU A 278 -7.81 15.62 -22.80
CA GLU A 278 -8.01 16.66 -21.79
C GLU A 278 -7.36 18.00 -22.17
N SER A 279 -6.27 17.97 -22.95
CA SER A 279 -5.61 19.20 -23.42
C SER A 279 -6.45 19.95 -24.47
N GLY A 280 -7.29 19.21 -25.21
CA GLY A 280 -8.07 19.73 -26.33
C GLY A 280 -7.21 20.23 -27.50
N ARG A 281 -5.92 19.88 -27.55
CA ARG A 281 -4.98 20.26 -28.61
C ARG A 281 -4.25 19.01 -29.10
N CYS A 282 -4.10 18.91 -30.42
CA CYS A 282 -3.37 17.81 -31.04
C CYS A 282 -1.86 18.05 -30.90
N ASP A 283 -1.13 17.15 -30.27
CA ASP A 283 0.33 17.23 -30.09
C ASP A 283 1.07 17.17 -31.44
N ARG A 284 0.45 16.57 -32.47
CA ARG A 284 1.05 16.47 -33.80
C ARG A 284 0.93 17.75 -34.62
N CYS A 285 -0.28 18.27 -34.80
CA CYS A 285 -0.55 19.42 -35.68
C CYS A 285 -0.75 20.74 -34.92
N GLN A 286 -0.78 20.69 -33.58
CA GLN A 286 -0.97 21.81 -32.66
C GLN A 286 -2.33 22.54 -32.79
N LYS A 287 -3.27 22.02 -33.60
CA LYS A 287 -4.64 22.55 -33.75
C LYS A 287 -5.58 21.96 -32.69
N LYS A 288 -6.70 22.64 -32.43
CA LYS A 288 -7.71 22.21 -31.45
C LYS A 288 -8.38 20.89 -31.85
N ILE A 289 -8.55 19.98 -30.90
CA ILE A 289 -9.41 18.80 -31.01
C ILE A 289 -10.81 19.21 -30.53
N ARG A 290 -11.86 18.94 -31.32
CA ARG A 290 -13.23 19.39 -31.06
C ARG A 290 -13.96 18.49 -30.02
N ILE A 291 -13.31 18.26 -28.87
CA ILE A 291 -13.71 17.29 -27.84
C ILE A 291 -15.12 17.47 -27.26
N TYR A 292 -15.72 18.65 -27.37
CA TYR A 292 -17.06 18.93 -26.85
C TYR A 292 -18.19 18.69 -27.86
N HIS A 293 -17.87 18.43 -29.12
CA HIS A 293 -18.88 18.27 -30.19
C HIS A 293 -19.22 16.81 -30.51
N SER A 294 -18.27 15.90 -30.31
CA SER A 294 -18.44 14.47 -30.57
C SER A 294 -17.31 13.68 -29.91
N LEU A 295 -17.40 12.35 -29.97
CA LEU A 295 -16.29 11.46 -29.66
C LEU A 295 -15.22 11.56 -30.76
N THR A 296 -14.24 12.44 -30.58
CA THR A 296 -13.13 12.67 -31.52
C THR A 296 -11.81 12.85 -30.76
N GLY A 297 -10.71 12.67 -31.48
CA GLY A 297 -9.36 12.63 -30.92
C GLY A 297 -9.00 11.24 -30.46
N LEU A 298 -7.71 10.95 -30.46
CA LEU A 298 -7.11 9.73 -29.95
C LEU A 298 -6.11 10.12 -28.87
N HIS A 299 -6.05 9.37 -27.78
CA HIS A 299 -4.97 9.46 -26.82
C HIS A 299 -4.25 8.13 -26.68
N CYS A 300 -2.92 8.15 -26.59
CA CYS A 300 -2.13 6.96 -26.34
C CYS A 300 -2.03 6.71 -24.83
N VAL A 301 -2.30 5.48 -24.39
CA VAL A 301 -2.23 5.10 -22.96
C VAL A 301 -0.80 5.21 -22.40
N TRP A 302 0.22 4.95 -23.23
CA TRP A 302 1.61 4.86 -22.77
C TRP A 302 2.38 6.18 -22.85
N CYS A 303 2.35 6.85 -24.01
CA CYS A 303 3.06 8.12 -24.19
C CYS A 303 2.21 9.36 -23.88
N HIS A 304 0.91 9.19 -23.63
CA HIS A 304 -0.06 10.25 -23.32
C HIS A 304 -0.21 11.34 -24.40
N LEU A 305 0.24 11.08 -25.63
CA LEU A 305 -0.02 11.95 -26.78
C LEU A 305 -1.52 12.02 -27.05
N GLU A 306 -2.02 13.22 -27.32
CA GLU A 306 -3.37 13.49 -27.80
C GLU A 306 -3.30 13.96 -29.26
N ILE A 307 -3.96 13.28 -30.18
CA ILE A 307 -3.92 13.61 -31.61
C ILE A 307 -5.32 13.60 -32.23
N HIS A 308 -5.48 14.24 -33.40
CA HIS A 308 -6.68 14.03 -34.21
C HIS A 308 -6.71 12.62 -34.78
N ASP A 309 -7.91 12.10 -35.06
CA ASP A 309 -8.12 10.85 -35.78
C ASP A 309 -7.30 10.84 -37.10
N ASP A 310 -7.37 11.93 -37.88
CA ASP A 310 -6.64 12.09 -39.15
C ASP A 310 -5.11 12.23 -38.99
N CYS A 311 -4.62 12.54 -37.79
CA CYS A 311 -3.18 12.67 -37.53
C CYS A 311 -2.51 11.32 -37.26
N LEU A 312 -3.28 10.24 -37.06
CA LEU A 312 -2.78 8.92 -36.67
C LEU A 312 -1.72 8.37 -37.65
N GLN A 313 -2.00 8.45 -38.95
CA GLN A 313 -1.09 7.93 -39.99
C GLN A 313 0.28 8.61 -39.97
N ALA A 314 0.37 9.85 -39.47
CA ALA A 314 1.58 10.65 -39.45
C ALA A 314 2.44 10.48 -38.19
N VAL A 315 1.97 9.72 -37.17
CA VAL A 315 2.70 9.45 -35.92
C VAL A 315 3.50 8.15 -36.00
N GLY A 316 3.02 7.16 -36.75
CA GLY A 316 3.63 5.83 -36.80
C GLY A 316 3.06 4.90 -35.71
N HIS A 317 3.57 3.66 -35.67
CA HIS A 317 3.06 2.61 -34.78
C HIS A 317 3.88 2.46 -33.49
N GLU A 318 5.18 2.77 -33.53
CA GLU A 318 6.11 2.62 -32.40
C GLU A 318 5.90 3.71 -31.35
N CYS A 319 5.80 3.30 -30.09
CA CYS A 319 5.62 4.20 -28.95
C CYS A 319 6.87 4.22 -28.07
N ASP A 320 7.42 5.41 -27.84
CA ASP A 320 8.61 5.63 -27.03
C ASP A 320 8.31 5.86 -25.53
N CYS A 321 7.04 5.72 -25.12
CA CYS A 321 6.49 6.06 -23.80
C CYS A 321 6.57 7.55 -23.43
N GLY A 322 6.90 8.43 -24.39
CA GLY A 322 6.80 9.88 -24.29
C GLY A 322 7.50 10.49 -23.09
N LEU A 323 6.88 11.52 -22.51
CA LEU A 323 7.50 12.32 -21.45
C LEU A 323 7.81 11.53 -20.18
N LEU A 324 7.12 10.43 -19.89
CA LEU A 324 7.32 9.66 -18.67
C LEU A 324 8.16 8.39 -18.89
N ARG A 325 8.82 8.26 -20.05
CA ARG A 325 9.66 7.12 -20.43
C ARG A 325 10.67 6.70 -19.37
N ASP A 326 11.28 7.66 -18.65
CA ASP A 326 12.26 7.35 -17.61
C ASP A 326 11.71 6.42 -16.52
N HIS A 327 10.40 6.50 -16.23
CA HIS A 327 9.77 5.76 -15.13
C HIS A 327 8.95 4.55 -15.57
N ILE A 328 8.46 4.54 -16.82
CA ILE A 328 7.52 3.54 -17.31
C ILE A 328 8.24 2.23 -17.65
N LEU A 329 7.75 1.11 -17.13
CA LEU A 329 7.99 -0.22 -17.68
C LEU A 329 6.94 -0.51 -18.75
N PRO A 330 7.24 -0.33 -20.05
CA PRO A 330 6.28 -0.69 -21.08
C PRO A 330 5.94 -2.18 -21.01
N PRO A 331 4.75 -2.62 -21.47
CA PRO A 331 4.43 -4.04 -21.58
C PRO A 331 5.51 -4.84 -22.32
N SER A 332 6.18 -4.25 -23.31
CA SER A 332 7.29 -4.90 -24.03
C SER A 332 8.53 -5.21 -23.17
N SER A 333 8.67 -4.56 -22.00
CA SER A 333 9.76 -4.78 -21.03
C SER A 333 9.44 -5.81 -19.96
N ILE A 334 8.20 -6.31 -19.90
CA ILE A 334 7.77 -7.32 -18.92
C ILE A 334 7.32 -8.55 -19.69
N TYR A 335 7.85 -9.74 -19.40
CA TYR A 335 7.47 -10.95 -20.13
C TYR A 335 7.59 -12.20 -19.28
N PRO A 336 6.74 -13.23 -19.53
CA PRO A 336 6.87 -14.50 -18.85
C PRO A 336 8.25 -15.14 -19.04
N SER A 337 8.82 -15.69 -17.96
CA SER A 337 10.13 -16.37 -17.95
C SER A 337 10.24 -17.47 -19.01
N VAL A 338 9.12 -18.12 -19.38
CA VAL A 338 9.06 -19.14 -20.45
C VAL A 338 9.37 -18.58 -21.85
N LEU A 339 9.19 -17.27 -22.07
CA LEU A 339 9.47 -16.59 -23.33
C LEU A 339 10.95 -16.18 -23.49
N ALA A 340 11.74 -16.17 -22.40
CA ALA A 340 13.17 -15.83 -22.44
C ALA A 340 13.96 -16.74 -23.40
N SER A 341 14.94 -16.18 -24.12
CA SER A 341 15.81 -16.89 -25.06
C SER A 341 17.28 -16.83 -24.61
N GLY A 342 18.10 -17.85 -24.93
CA GLY A 342 19.55 -17.81 -24.71
C GLY A 342 20.10 -18.75 -23.60
N PRO A 343 21.40 -18.66 -23.27
CA PRO A 343 22.05 -19.51 -22.27
C PRO A 343 21.56 -19.30 -20.84
N ASP A 344 20.66 -18.35 -20.58
CA ASP A 344 19.98 -18.19 -19.29
C ASP A 344 19.09 -19.39 -18.90
N ARG A 345 18.78 -20.29 -19.84
CA ARG A 345 18.22 -21.61 -19.50
C ARG A 345 19.20 -22.48 -18.70
N LYS A 346 20.51 -22.26 -18.79
CA LYS A 346 21.53 -23.07 -18.09
C LYS A 346 21.62 -22.74 -16.60
N ASN A 347 21.36 -21.50 -16.19
CA ASN A 347 21.37 -21.15 -14.76
C ASN A 347 20.16 -21.68 -13.97
N SER A 348 19.10 -22.15 -14.65
CA SER A 348 17.94 -22.77 -13.98
C SER A 348 18.05 -24.29 -13.81
N LYS A 349 19.08 -24.95 -14.39
CA LYS A 349 19.23 -26.42 -14.30
C LYS A 349 20.21 -26.92 -13.24
N THR A 350 20.95 -26.05 -12.56
CA THR A 350 22.06 -26.49 -11.68
C THR A 350 21.86 -26.28 -10.18
N SER A 351 20.74 -25.73 -9.71
CA SER A 351 20.38 -25.87 -8.29
C SER A 351 19.61 -27.16 -8.07
N GLN A 352 20.21 -28.08 -7.30
CA GLN A 352 19.53 -29.19 -6.65
C GLN A 352 18.35 -28.61 -5.87
N LYS A 353 17.14 -28.85 -6.36
CA LYS A 353 15.90 -28.23 -5.86
C LYS A 353 15.57 -28.78 -4.48
N THR A 354 15.71 -27.94 -3.45
CA THR A 354 15.17 -28.18 -2.11
C THR A 354 13.69 -27.77 -2.06
N MET A 355 12.96 -28.28 -1.08
CA MET A 355 11.52 -28.04 -0.90
C MET A 355 11.12 -26.56 -0.75
N ASP A 356 12.08 -25.65 -0.55
CA ASP A 356 11.85 -24.21 -0.40
C ASP A 356 11.59 -23.45 -1.72
N ASP A 357 11.87 -24.04 -2.88
CA ASP A 357 11.66 -23.41 -4.21
C ASP A 357 10.23 -23.60 -4.77
N LEU A 358 9.28 -24.12 -3.99
CA LEU A 358 7.89 -24.34 -4.42
C LEU A 358 6.99 -23.09 -4.34
N ASN A 359 7.53 -21.95 -3.89
CA ASN A 359 6.81 -20.68 -3.70
C ASN A 359 6.80 -19.78 -4.97
N LEU A 360 6.51 -20.34 -6.15
CA LEU A 360 6.47 -19.59 -7.41
C LEU A 360 5.23 -18.66 -7.48
N SER A 361 5.19 -17.63 -6.64
CA SER A 361 4.25 -16.51 -6.80
C SER A 361 4.43 -15.90 -8.20
N THR A 362 3.36 -15.35 -8.79
CA THR A 362 3.34 -14.70 -10.11
C THR A 362 4.54 -13.75 -10.39
N SER A 363 5.15 -13.18 -9.35
CA SER A 363 6.36 -12.35 -9.45
C SER A 363 7.61 -13.07 -9.97
N GLU A 364 7.75 -14.39 -9.79
CA GLU A 364 8.86 -15.17 -10.37
C GLU A 364 8.54 -15.68 -11.79
N ALA A 365 7.26 -15.65 -12.17
CA ALA A 365 6.81 -16.05 -13.50
C ALA A 365 7.11 -14.98 -14.56
N LEU A 366 7.31 -13.72 -14.17
CA LEU A 366 7.61 -12.60 -15.07
C LEU A 366 9.07 -12.15 -14.89
N ARG A 367 9.71 -11.81 -16.00
CA ARG A 367 11.00 -11.11 -16.04
C ARG A 367 10.80 -9.69 -16.53
N ILE A 368 11.66 -8.80 -16.06
CA ILE A 368 11.69 -7.40 -16.46
C ILE A 368 13.05 -7.13 -17.11
N ASP A 369 13.00 -6.65 -18.35
CA ASP A 369 14.15 -6.08 -19.05
C ASP A 369 13.84 -4.61 -19.34
N PRO A 370 14.29 -3.68 -18.47
CA PRO A 370 13.91 -2.28 -18.59
C PRO A 370 14.51 -1.65 -19.83
N VAL A 371 13.85 -0.60 -20.33
CA VAL A 371 14.37 0.18 -21.46
C VAL A 371 15.74 0.77 -21.11
N PRO A 372 16.75 0.70 -21.98
CA PRO A 372 18.08 1.24 -21.68
C PRO A 372 18.06 2.72 -21.29
N ASN A 373 18.91 3.10 -20.34
CA ASN A 373 19.05 4.47 -19.80
C ASN A 373 17.74 5.02 -19.21
N THR A 374 16.94 4.16 -18.56
CA THR A 374 15.75 4.55 -17.81
C THR A 374 15.86 4.09 -16.36
N HIS A 375 14.98 4.59 -15.50
CA HIS A 375 14.95 4.29 -14.07
C HIS A 375 13.54 3.84 -13.67
N PRO A 376 13.19 2.56 -13.91
CA PRO A 376 11.88 2.01 -13.62
C PRO A 376 11.39 2.36 -12.21
N LEU A 377 10.20 2.93 -12.11
CA LEU A 377 9.65 3.35 -10.83
C LEU A 377 8.73 2.28 -10.25
N LEU A 378 9.01 1.84 -9.03
CA LEU A 378 8.11 1.02 -8.21
C LEU A 378 7.33 1.92 -7.25
N VAL A 379 6.00 1.94 -7.35
CA VAL A 379 5.12 2.82 -6.58
C VAL A 379 4.33 2.02 -5.55
N PHE A 380 4.53 2.33 -4.28
CA PHE A 380 3.71 1.82 -3.19
C PHE A 380 2.71 2.87 -2.75
N VAL A 381 1.43 2.53 -2.70
CA VAL A 381 0.38 3.46 -2.28
C VAL A 381 -0.38 2.91 -1.09
N ASN A 382 -0.50 3.71 -0.02
CA ASN A 382 -1.44 3.46 1.07
C ASN A 382 -2.76 4.19 0.78
N PRO A 383 -3.84 3.51 0.33
CA PRO A 383 -5.08 4.17 -0.07
C PRO A 383 -5.84 4.88 1.07
N LYS A 384 -5.66 4.44 2.32
CA LYS A 384 -6.27 5.06 3.51
C LYS A 384 -5.63 6.42 3.84
N SER A 385 -4.41 6.69 3.34
CA SER A 385 -3.71 7.95 3.62
C SER A 385 -4.36 9.17 2.96
N GLY A 386 -4.30 10.31 3.66
CA GLY A 386 -4.68 11.62 3.12
C GLY A 386 -6.18 11.86 2.93
N GLY A 387 -7.06 11.13 3.62
CA GLY A 387 -8.51 11.35 3.55
C GLY A 387 -9.10 11.00 2.17
N LYS A 388 -8.86 9.76 1.70
CA LYS A 388 -9.21 9.24 0.36
C LYS A 388 -8.36 9.78 -0.80
N GLN A 389 -7.34 10.60 -0.54
CA GLN A 389 -6.38 11.00 -1.58
C GLN A 389 -5.53 9.82 -2.04
N GLY A 390 -5.11 8.92 -1.15
CA GLY A 390 -4.32 7.73 -1.51
C GLY A 390 -5.01 6.87 -2.56
N GLN A 391 -6.32 6.65 -2.43
CA GLN A 391 -7.10 5.92 -3.43
C GLN A 391 -7.04 6.60 -4.81
N ARG A 392 -7.23 7.93 -4.88
CA ARG A 392 -7.16 8.68 -6.13
C ARG A 392 -5.74 8.68 -6.74
N VAL A 393 -4.71 8.66 -5.89
CA VAL A 393 -3.30 8.60 -6.30
C VAL A 393 -2.99 7.24 -6.92
N LEU A 394 -3.33 6.13 -6.25
CA LEU A 394 -3.21 4.77 -6.77
C LEU A 394 -3.79 4.67 -8.19
N TRP A 395 -5.00 5.19 -8.33
CA TRP A 395 -5.75 5.19 -9.57
C TRP A 395 -5.13 5.97 -10.72
N LYS A 396 -4.50 7.09 -10.40
CA LYS A 396 -3.78 7.89 -11.40
C LYS A 396 -2.46 7.25 -11.76
N PHE A 397 -1.73 6.68 -10.80
CA PHE A 397 -0.48 5.97 -11.07
C PHE A 397 -0.68 4.74 -11.96
N GLN A 398 -1.74 3.95 -11.71
CA GLN A 398 -2.11 2.82 -12.58
C GLN A 398 -2.46 3.22 -14.03
N TYR A 399 -2.71 4.50 -14.29
CA TYR A 399 -2.93 5.02 -15.64
C TYR A 399 -1.65 5.56 -16.27
N ILE A 400 -0.89 6.38 -15.53
CA ILE A 400 0.27 7.08 -16.08
C ILE A 400 1.53 6.21 -16.14
N LEU A 401 1.56 5.13 -15.36
CA LEU A 401 2.59 4.09 -15.37
C LEU A 401 1.96 2.75 -15.75
N ASN A 402 2.78 1.72 -15.95
CA ASN A 402 2.26 0.37 -16.05
C ASN A 402 1.67 -0.05 -14.69
N PRO A 403 0.43 -0.55 -14.64
CA PRO A 403 -0.20 -0.98 -13.41
C PRO A 403 0.60 -1.98 -12.57
N ARG A 404 1.45 -2.83 -13.19
CA ARG A 404 2.36 -3.76 -12.48
C ARG A 404 3.48 -3.05 -11.71
N GLN A 405 3.64 -1.75 -11.90
CA GLN A 405 4.54 -0.90 -11.12
C GLN A 405 3.87 -0.31 -9.88
N VAL A 406 2.56 -0.48 -9.69
CA VAL A 406 1.77 0.27 -8.70
C VAL A 406 1.04 -0.67 -7.75
N PHE A 407 1.53 -0.74 -6.51
CA PHE A 407 1.07 -1.68 -5.50
C PHE A 407 0.18 -0.99 -4.46
N ASN A 408 -0.94 -1.65 -4.14
CA ASN A 408 -1.82 -1.23 -3.07
C ASN A 408 -1.36 -1.87 -1.76
N LEU A 409 -0.76 -1.08 -0.88
CA LEU A 409 -0.22 -1.57 0.39
C LEU A 409 -1.27 -2.19 1.32
N LEU A 410 -2.53 -1.80 1.23
CA LEU A 410 -3.58 -2.41 2.07
C LEU A 410 -4.03 -3.78 1.56
N LYS A 411 -3.82 -4.05 0.27
CA LYS A 411 -4.28 -5.28 -0.39
C LYS A 411 -3.13 -6.27 -0.52
N ASP A 412 -2.01 -5.82 -1.08
CA ASP A 412 -0.95 -6.68 -1.59
C ASP A 412 0.31 -6.65 -0.69
N GLY A 413 0.40 -5.69 0.23
CA GLY A 413 1.62 -5.40 0.96
C GLY A 413 2.77 -4.93 0.06
N PRO A 414 3.96 -4.65 0.63
CA PRO A 414 5.14 -4.27 -0.13
C PRO A 414 5.95 -5.42 -0.74
N GLU A 415 5.88 -6.62 -0.16
CA GLU A 415 6.78 -7.74 -0.44
C GLU A 415 6.70 -8.20 -1.90
N ILE A 416 5.49 -8.23 -2.46
CA ILE A 416 5.25 -8.67 -3.84
C ILE A 416 5.94 -7.73 -4.84
N GLY A 417 5.86 -6.42 -4.60
CA GLY A 417 6.49 -5.40 -5.43
C GLY A 417 8.01 -5.43 -5.34
N LEU A 418 8.55 -5.56 -4.12
CA LEU A 418 10.00 -5.67 -3.90
C LEU A 418 10.58 -6.92 -4.56
N ARG A 419 9.87 -8.06 -4.49
CA ARG A 419 10.29 -9.29 -5.16
C ARG A 419 10.29 -9.14 -6.67
N LEU A 420 9.24 -8.53 -7.25
CA LEU A 420 9.14 -8.30 -8.69
C LEU A 420 10.29 -7.40 -9.21
N PHE A 421 10.72 -6.42 -8.42
CA PHE A 421 11.76 -5.45 -8.79
C PHE A 421 13.17 -5.83 -8.32
N LYS A 422 13.36 -6.98 -7.65
CA LYS A 422 14.62 -7.39 -7.02
C LYS A 422 15.83 -7.30 -7.96
N ASP A 423 15.65 -7.72 -9.21
CA ASP A 423 16.69 -7.80 -10.22
C ASP A 423 16.62 -6.65 -11.26
N VAL A 424 15.76 -5.65 -11.04
CA VAL A 424 15.59 -4.53 -11.97
C VAL A 424 16.67 -3.47 -11.71
N PRO A 425 17.63 -3.27 -12.64
CA PRO A 425 18.71 -2.30 -12.47
C PRO A 425 18.18 -0.87 -12.43
N ASP A 426 18.87 -0.01 -11.68
CA ASP A 426 18.62 1.44 -11.59
C ASP A 426 17.17 1.83 -11.22
N SER A 427 16.43 0.89 -10.62
CA SER A 427 15.05 1.11 -10.20
C SER A 427 14.98 2.09 -9.03
N ARG A 428 13.86 2.81 -8.96
CA ARG A 428 13.56 3.78 -7.89
C ARG A 428 12.25 3.37 -7.21
N ILE A 429 12.10 3.73 -5.93
CA ILE A 429 10.85 3.49 -5.20
C ILE A 429 10.17 4.83 -4.88
N LEU A 430 8.85 4.92 -5.09
CA LEU A 430 8.02 6.02 -4.61
C LEU A 430 6.99 5.51 -3.59
N VAL A 431 7.10 5.98 -2.36
CA VAL A 431 6.15 5.65 -1.28
C VAL A 431 5.11 6.76 -1.13
N CYS A 432 3.85 6.45 -1.40
CA CYS A 432 2.72 7.35 -1.25
C CYS A 432 2.01 7.09 0.07
N GLY A 433 2.36 7.86 1.11
CA GLY A 433 1.88 7.63 2.48
C GLY A 433 2.30 8.73 3.46
N GLY A 434 2.20 8.44 4.75
CA GLY A 434 2.84 9.22 5.82
C GLY A 434 4.16 8.59 6.26
N ASP A 435 4.78 9.16 7.29
CA ASP A 435 6.09 8.69 7.78
C ASP A 435 6.05 7.21 8.22
N GLY A 436 5.00 6.77 8.91
CA GLY A 436 4.84 5.35 9.27
C GLY A 436 4.71 4.41 8.07
N THR A 437 4.08 4.85 6.96
CA THR A 437 4.09 4.08 5.70
C THR A 437 5.51 3.98 5.16
N VAL A 438 6.28 5.06 5.18
CA VAL A 438 7.67 5.03 4.71
C VAL A 438 8.51 4.11 5.58
N GLY A 439 8.40 4.20 6.91
CA GLY A 439 9.09 3.32 7.85
C GLY A 439 8.82 1.84 7.58
N TRP A 440 7.56 1.46 7.35
CA TRP A 440 7.18 0.09 6.98
C TRP A 440 7.89 -0.38 5.70
N ILE A 441 7.91 0.46 4.65
CA ILE A 441 8.60 0.10 3.40
C ILE A 441 10.11 -0.04 3.62
N LEU A 442 10.75 0.86 4.36
CA LEU A 442 12.18 0.79 4.63
C LEU A 442 12.57 -0.46 5.41
N GLU A 443 11.76 -0.84 6.41
CA GLU A 443 11.96 -2.09 7.16
C GLU A 443 11.74 -3.32 6.27
N THR A 444 10.77 -3.27 5.36
CA THR A 444 10.54 -4.37 4.40
C THR A 444 11.73 -4.50 3.44
N ILE A 445 12.32 -3.38 3.00
CA ILE A 445 13.54 -3.38 2.18
C ILE A 445 14.72 -4.01 2.94
N ASP A 446 14.89 -3.67 4.23
CA ASP A 446 15.93 -4.30 5.06
C ASP A 446 15.76 -5.83 5.09
N LYS A 447 14.52 -6.32 5.29
CA LYS A 447 14.21 -7.75 5.34
C LYS A 447 14.37 -8.45 3.99
N ALA A 448 14.16 -7.74 2.88
CA ALA A 448 14.25 -8.28 1.54
C ALA A 448 15.69 -8.59 1.09
N ASN A 449 16.72 -8.07 1.78
CA ASN A 449 18.13 -8.28 1.49
C ASN A 449 18.46 -8.13 -0.01
N LEU A 450 18.01 -7.02 -0.60
CA LEU A 450 18.20 -6.73 -2.02
C LEU A 450 19.70 -6.57 -2.36
N PRO A 451 20.18 -7.05 -3.52
CA PRO A 451 21.59 -6.91 -3.92
C PRO A 451 22.06 -5.45 -4.01
N VAL A 452 21.16 -4.57 -4.46
CA VAL A 452 21.36 -3.14 -4.56
C VAL A 452 20.13 -2.46 -3.97
N LEU A 453 20.33 -1.50 -3.06
CA LEU A 453 19.22 -0.76 -2.45
C LEU A 453 18.72 0.33 -3.40
N PRO A 454 17.46 0.26 -3.88
CA PRO A 454 16.90 1.31 -4.74
C PRO A 454 16.61 2.57 -3.92
N PRO A 455 16.88 3.78 -4.44
CA PRO A 455 16.63 5.01 -3.72
C PRO A 455 15.12 5.28 -3.58
N VAL A 456 14.72 5.76 -2.39
CA VAL A 456 13.30 5.92 -2.02
C VAL A 456 12.88 7.39 -2.01
N ALA A 457 11.82 7.73 -2.75
CA ALA A 457 11.12 9.00 -2.69
C ALA A 457 9.80 8.90 -1.91
N VAL A 458 9.28 10.05 -1.48
CA VAL A 458 8.04 10.12 -0.69
C VAL A 458 7.04 11.04 -1.35
N LEU A 459 5.82 10.56 -1.59
CA LEU A 459 4.66 11.40 -1.87
C LEU A 459 3.86 11.60 -0.56
N PRO A 460 3.86 12.82 0.03
CA PRO A 460 3.38 13.06 1.39
C PRO A 460 1.84 13.06 1.50
N LEU A 461 1.24 11.89 1.70
CA LEU A 461 -0.20 11.73 1.93
C LEU A 461 -0.58 11.76 3.42
N GLY A 462 0.37 11.57 4.34
CA GLY A 462 0.13 11.54 5.79
C GLY A 462 -0.20 12.89 6.43
N THR A 463 -0.28 12.90 7.77
CA THR A 463 -0.38 14.13 8.59
C THR A 463 1.01 14.59 9.06
N GLY A 464 1.85 13.64 9.50
CA GLY A 464 3.24 13.85 9.96
C GLY A 464 4.16 14.37 8.86
N ASN A 465 4.37 13.62 7.77
CA ASN A 465 5.19 13.95 6.59
C ASN A 465 6.52 14.68 6.87
N ASP A 466 7.14 14.46 8.04
CA ASP A 466 8.36 15.16 8.44
C ASP A 466 9.53 14.76 7.54
N LEU A 467 9.61 13.46 7.19
CA LEU A 467 10.61 12.94 6.28
C LEU A 467 10.48 13.57 4.88
N ALA A 468 9.25 13.66 4.37
CA ALA A 468 8.99 14.28 3.07
C ALA A 468 9.36 15.78 3.03
N ARG A 469 9.19 16.52 4.13
CA ARG A 469 9.64 17.92 4.23
C ARG A 469 11.16 18.01 4.16
N CYS A 470 11.85 17.18 4.94
CA CYS A 470 13.31 17.11 4.95
C CYS A 470 13.88 16.80 3.56
N LEU A 471 13.26 15.83 2.87
CA LEU A 471 13.61 15.42 1.51
C LEU A 471 13.04 16.34 0.40
N ARG A 472 12.46 17.50 0.76
CA ARG A 472 11.94 18.51 -0.19
C ARG A 472 10.77 18.06 -1.07
N TRP A 473 10.05 17.02 -0.68
CA TRP A 473 8.79 16.60 -1.32
C TRP A 473 7.57 17.37 -0.79
N GLY A 474 7.77 18.19 0.25
CA GLY A 474 6.76 19.08 0.82
C GLY A 474 6.02 18.48 2.02
N GLY A 475 5.19 19.31 2.66
CA GLY A 475 4.45 18.91 3.87
C GLY A 475 3.15 18.15 3.62
N GLY A 476 2.75 18.01 2.36
CA GLY A 476 1.47 17.41 2.02
C GLY A 476 1.11 17.50 0.53
N TYR A 477 0.64 16.38 -0.02
CA TYR A 477 -0.04 16.35 -1.30
C TYR A 477 -1.40 17.05 -1.16
N GLU A 478 -1.70 17.91 -2.13
CA GLU A 478 -2.91 18.75 -2.23
C GLU A 478 -3.58 18.59 -3.60
N GLY A 479 -3.30 17.51 -4.31
CA GLY A 479 -3.86 17.26 -5.64
C GLY A 479 -3.02 17.79 -6.80
N GLN A 480 -1.72 18.08 -6.58
CA GLN A 480 -0.79 18.46 -7.65
C GLN A 480 -0.76 17.41 -8.79
N ASN A 481 -0.36 17.85 -9.98
CA ASN A 481 -0.21 16.93 -11.12
C ASN A 481 0.90 15.91 -10.83
N LEU A 482 0.55 14.61 -10.82
CA LEU A 482 1.50 13.54 -10.56
C LEU A 482 2.59 13.43 -11.64
N ALA A 483 2.30 13.79 -12.89
CA ALA A 483 3.30 13.83 -13.96
C ALA A 483 4.42 14.86 -13.67
N LYS A 484 4.09 15.96 -12.99
CA LYS A 484 5.09 16.93 -12.52
C LYS A 484 5.96 16.32 -11.43
N ILE A 485 5.39 15.54 -10.52
CA ILE A 485 6.12 14.85 -9.46
C ILE A 485 7.08 13.81 -10.06
N LEU A 486 6.64 13.06 -11.07
CA LEU A 486 7.51 12.16 -11.82
C LEU A 486 8.67 12.91 -12.49
N LYS A 487 8.42 14.10 -13.06
CA LYS A 487 9.50 14.96 -13.60
C LYS A 487 10.45 15.47 -12.52
N ASP A 488 9.94 15.80 -11.34
CA ASP A 488 10.77 16.21 -10.21
C ASP A 488 11.61 15.02 -9.69
N LEU A 489 11.13 13.77 -9.81
CA LEU A 489 11.93 12.55 -9.53
C LEU A 489 13.10 12.39 -10.49
N GLU A 490 12.93 12.67 -11.79
CA GLU A 490 14.04 12.60 -12.77
C GLU A 490 15.18 13.57 -12.39
N MET A 491 14.83 14.72 -11.83
CA MET A 491 15.77 15.76 -11.43
C MET A 491 16.25 15.63 -9.97
N SER A 492 15.78 14.61 -9.26
CA SER A 492 16.10 14.40 -7.84
C SER A 492 17.53 13.91 -7.64
N LYS A 493 18.05 14.06 -6.41
CA LYS A 493 19.39 13.61 -6.03
C LYS A 493 19.30 12.53 -4.97
N VAL A 494 20.16 11.53 -5.09
CA VAL A 494 20.32 10.51 -4.04
C VAL A 494 21.06 11.12 -2.86
N VAL A 495 20.49 10.98 -1.66
CA VAL A 495 21.10 11.30 -0.37
C VAL A 495 21.00 10.07 0.52
N HIS A 496 21.96 9.85 1.41
CA HIS A 496 21.92 8.69 2.30
C HIS A 496 21.35 9.12 3.65
N MET A 497 20.24 8.52 4.06
CA MET A 497 19.61 8.79 5.35
C MET A 497 20.05 7.77 6.38
N ASP A 498 20.65 8.23 7.47
CA ASP A 498 20.97 7.43 8.64
C ASP A 498 19.69 6.86 9.26
N ARG A 499 19.78 5.64 9.76
CA ARG A 499 18.72 4.97 10.50
C ARG A 499 19.32 4.39 11.76
N TRP A 500 18.58 4.49 12.86
CA TRP A 500 19.12 4.23 14.19
C TRP A 500 18.38 3.10 14.87
N SER A 501 19.11 2.16 15.45
CA SER A 501 18.54 1.08 16.24
C SER A 501 18.22 1.58 17.64
N VAL A 502 17.05 1.19 18.15
CA VAL A 502 16.63 1.45 19.54
C VAL A 502 16.49 0.14 20.27
N GLU A 503 17.27 -0.03 21.33
CA GLU A 503 17.15 -1.14 22.25
C GLU A 503 16.57 -0.61 23.57
N VAL A 504 15.42 -1.15 23.98
CA VAL A 504 14.80 -0.84 25.28
C VAL A 504 15.00 -2.03 26.20
N ILE A 505 15.68 -1.81 27.31
CA ILE A 505 16.01 -2.81 28.34
C ILE A 505 15.22 -2.44 29.60
N PRO A 506 14.04 -3.04 29.85
CA PRO A 506 13.25 -2.77 31.04
C PRO A 506 14.01 -3.12 32.32
N GLN A 507 13.85 -2.31 33.36
CA GLN A 507 14.25 -2.71 34.71
C GLN A 507 13.23 -3.72 35.24
N GLN A 508 13.64 -4.62 36.13
CA GLN A 508 12.73 -5.59 36.75
C GLN A 508 11.72 -4.85 37.65
N THR A 509 10.53 -4.56 37.11
CA THR A 509 9.41 -3.94 37.83
C THR A 509 8.15 -4.79 37.68
N GLU A 510 7.21 -4.67 38.64
CA GLU A 510 5.90 -5.34 38.58
C GLU A 510 4.90 -4.63 37.63
N GLU A 511 5.25 -3.42 37.17
CA GLU A 511 4.39 -2.60 36.31
C GLU A 511 4.38 -3.11 34.85
N LYS A 512 3.18 -3.19 34.25
CA LYS A 512 3.04 -3.47 32.81
C LYS A 512 3.34 -2.21 32.01
N SER A 513 4.30 -2.30 31.09
CA SER A 513 4.55 -1.25 30.09
C SER A 513 3.69 -1.46 28.85
N ASP A 514 3.47 -0.38 28.11
CA ASP A 514 2.99 -0.49 26.74
C ASP A 514 4.06 -1.18 25.86
N PRO A 515 3.66 -1.87 24.76
CA PRO A 515 4.61 -2.44 23.82
C PRO A 515 5.37 -1.34 23.09
N VAL A 516 6.69 -1.51 22.94
CA VAL A 516 7.52 -0.58 22.16
C VAL A 516 7.12 -0.70 20.67
N PRO A 517 6.73 0.39 20.00
CA PRO A 517 6.12 0.33 18.67
C PRO A 517 7.15 -0.02 17.57
N PHE A 518 8.37 0.50 17.67
CA PHE A 518 9.42 0.34 16.67
C PHE A 518 10.79 0.15 17.32
N GLN A 519 11.69 -0.53 16.62
CA GLN A 519 13.10 -0.69 17.00
C GLN A 519 14.04 0.17 16.13
N ILE A 520 13.49 1.00 15.23
CA ILE A 520 14.25 1.82 14.29
C ILE A 520 13.71 3.25 14.29
N ILE A 521 14.60 4.23 14.41
CA ILE A 521 14.30 5.66 14.22
C ILE A 521 14.72 6.05 12.80
N ASN A 522 13.78 6.59 12.03
CA ASN A 522 14.03 7.21 10.73
C ASN A 522 13.99 8.74 10.82
N ASN A 523 13.19 9.30 11.73
CA ASN A 523 12.97 10.73 11.89
C ASN A 523 13.51 11.24 13.23
N TYR A 524 12.95 10.77 14.33
CA TYR A 524 13.28 11.22 15.67
C TYR A 524 12.79 10.26 16.76
N PHE A 525 13.43 10.35 17.92
CA PHE A 525 12.98 9.78 19.18
C PHE A 525 12.85 10.88 20.22
N SER A 526 11.95 10.73 21.19
CA SER A 526 11.89 11.66 22.31
C SER A 526 11.25 11.07 23.56
N ILE A 527 11.57 11.70 24.70
CA ILE A 527 11.07 11.38 26.03
C ILE A 527 10.53 12.66 26.66
N GLY A 528 9.33 12.59 27.24
CA GLY A 528 8.76 13.67 28.05
C GLY A 528 7.58 14.39 27.38
N VAL A 529 7.52 15.72 27.54
CA VAL A 529 6.34 16.55 27.26
C VAL A 529 5.79 16.39 25.84
N ASP A 530 6.67 16.25 24.86
CA ASP A 530 6.29 16.13 23.45
C ASP A 530 5.72 14.73 23.14
N ALA A 531 6.29 13.69 23.73
CA ALA A 531 5.78 12.33 23.67
C ALA A 531 4.42 12.20 24.40
N SER A 532 4.21 12.92 25.51
CA SER A 532 2.92 12.98 26.21
C SER A 532 1.79 13.49 25.29
N ILE A 533 2.07 14.57 24.56
CA ILE A 533 1.12 15.16 23.60
C ILE A 533 0.81 14.16 22.48
N ALA A 534 1.84 13.49 21.94
CA ALA A 534 1.66 12.46 20.93
C ALA A 534 0.83 11.29 21.46
N HIS A 535 1.10 10.82 22.67
CA HIS A 535 0.38 9.73 23.35
C HIS A 535 -1.11 10.05 23.49
N ARG A 536 -1.44 11.26 23.97
CA ARG A 536 -2.83 11.72 24.08
C ARG A 536 -3.51 11.81 22.71
N PHE A 537 -2.80 12.27 21.68
CA PHE A 537 -3.29 12.28 20.30
C PHE A 537 -3.61 10.87 19.80
N HIS A 538 -2.72 9.90 20.05
CA HIS A 538 -2.87 8.51 19.65
C HIS A 538 -4.10 7.85 20.30
N ILE A 539 -4.24 7.93 21.63
CA ILE A 539 -5.40 7.37 22.36
C ILE A 539 -6.72 7.94 21.82
N MET A 540 -6.78 9.25 21.59
CA MET A 540 -7.99 9.91 21.10
C MET A 540 -8.30 9.53 19.65
N ARG A 541 -7.26 9.30 18.82
CA ARG A 541 -7.38 8.84 17.44
C ARG A 541 -7.93 7.42 17.37
N GLU A 542 -7.48 6.52 18.24
CA GLU A 542 -7.99 5.15 18.33
C GLU A 542 -9.44 5.11 18.83
N LYS A 543 -9.76 5.95 19.83
CA LYS A 543 -11.11 5.99 20.41
C LYS A 543 -12.15 6.64 19.49
N TYR A 544 -11.76 7.60 18.66
CA TYR A 544 -12.68 8.38 17.81
C TYR A 544 -12.12 8.61 16.38
N PRO A 545 -11.81 7.55 15.60
CA PRO A 545 -11.12 7.67 14.32
C PRO A 545 -11.83 8.60 13.31
N GLU A 546 -13.15 8.74 13.39
CA GLU A 546 -13.96 9.63 12.56
C GLU A 546 -13.64 11.12 12.77
N LYS A 547 -13.11 11.50 13.93
CA LYS A 547 -12.69 12.87 14.24
C LYS A 547 -11.29 13.20 13.70
N PHE A 548 -10.53 12.18 13.28
CA PHE A 548 -9.12 12.30 12.86
C PHE A 548 -8.89 12.07 11.35
N ASN A 549 -9.95 12.14 10.56
CA ASN A 549 -9.93 11.89 9.11
C ASN A 549 -9.47 13.09 8.24
N SER A 550 -9.04 14.19 8.86
CA SER A 550 -8.59 15.40 8.16
C SER A 550 -7.27 15.90 8.74
N ARG A 551 -6.29 16.14 7.86
CA ARG A 551 -4.98 16.71 8.25
C ARG A 551 -5.12 18.02 9.03
N MET A 552 -6.04 18.89 8.60
CA MET A 552 -6.27 20.18 9.28
C MET A 552 -6.86 19.98 10.68
N LYS A 553 -7.83 19.05 10.82
CA LYS A 553 -8.41 18.71 12.14
C LYS A 553 -7.36 18.07 13.05
N ASN A 554 -6.53 17.20 12.51
CA ASN A 554 -5.47 16.53 13.27
C ASN A 554 -4.46 17.54 13.83
N LYS A 555 -4.06 18.54 13.03
CA LYS A 555 -3.20 19.63 13.51
C LYS A 555 -3.85 20.43 14.65
N LEU A 556 -5.16 20.68 14.57
CA LEU A 556 -5.90 21.36 15.63
C LEU A 556 -5.92 20.54 16.93
N TRP A 557 -6.13 19.22 16.84
CA TRP A 557 -6.06 18.33 18.00
C TRP A 557 -4.68 18.35 18.68
N TYR A 558 -3.58 18.30 17.92
CA TYR A 558 -2.23 18.44 18.48
C TYR A 558 -2.05 19.75 19.26
N PHE A 559 -2.56 20.86 18.73
CA PHE A 559 -2.51 22.16 19.40
C PHE A 559 -3.34 22.18 20.70
N GLU A 560 -4.53 21.60 20.69
CA GLU A 560 -5.39 21.47 21.88
C GLU A 560 -4.71 20.64 22.96
N PHE A 561 -4.14 19.49 22.59
CA PHE A 561 -3.41 18.63 23.53
C PHE A 561 -2.15 19.31 24.07
N ALA A 562 -1.38 20.03 23.25
CA ALA A 562 -0.24 20.82 23.71
C ALA A 562 -0.64 21.93 24.70
N THR A 563 -1.80 22.57 24.49
CA THR A 563 -2.34 23.57 25.41
C THR A 563 -2.71 22.91 26.75
N SER A 564 -3.38 21.75 26.71
CA SER A 564 -3.72 21.00 27.92
C SER A 564 -2.47 20.56 28.68
N GLU A 565 -1.45 20.08 27.99
CA GLU A 565 -0.18 19.63 28.58
C GLU A 565 0.58 20.80 29.22
N SER A 566 0.51 22.00 28.64
CA SER A 566 1.09 23.21 29.24
C SER A 566 0.46 23.54 30.61
N ILE A 567 -0.82 23.19 30.81
CA ILE A 567 -1.56 23.43 32.06
C ILE A 567 -1.26 22.34 33.09
N PHE A 568 -1.25 21.07 32.68
CA PHE A 568 -1.04 19.94 33.59
C PHE A 568 0.44 19.67 33.90
N SER A 569 1.34 20.02 32.98
CA SER A 569 2.80 19.85 33.04
C SER A 569 3.23 18.49 33.59
N THR A 570 2.78 17.40 32.96
CA THR A 570 2.94 16.04 33.49
C THR A 570 4.39 15.57 33.54
N CYS A 571 5.27 16.18 32.74
CA CYS A 571 6.67 15.80 32.58
C CYS A 571 7.67 16.74 33.30
N LYS A 572 7.22 17.50 34.32
CA LYS A 572 8.11 18.39 35.08
C LYS A 572 9.31 17.66 35.70
N LYS A 573 10.41 18.41 35.80
CA LYS A 573 11.66 17.98 36.45
C LYS A 573 12.19 16.66 35.90
N LEU A 574 12.30 16.58 34.58
CA LEU A 574 12.72 15.36 33.91
C LEU A 574 14.10 14.90 34.40
N GLU A 575 14.98 15.84 34.72
CA GLU A 575 16.33 15.65 35.26
C GLU A 575 16.39 14.88 36.58
N GLU A 576 15.33 14.91 37.41
CA GLU A 576 15.28 14.11 38.66
C GLU A 576 15.08 12.62 38.37
N SER A 577 14.64 12.27 37.16
CA SER A 577 14.22 10.91 36.81
C SER A 577 14.88 10.33 35.56
N LEU A 578 15.77 11.10 34.94
CA LEU A 578 16.41 10.77 33.69
C LEU A 578 17.88 11.15 33.72
N THR A 579 18.77 10.18 33.48
CA THR A 579 20.19 10.43 33.23
C THR A 579 20.54 10.06 31.80
N VAL A 580 21.37 10.87 31.16
CA VAL A 580 21.74 10.73 29.75
C VAL A 580 23.24 10.53 29.63
N GLU A 581 23.64 9.55 28.82
CA GLU A 581 25.03 9.31 28.45
C GLU A 581 25.21 9.48 26.94
N ILE A 582 26.24 10.23 26.55
CA ILE A 582 26.61 10.51 25.17
C ILE A 582 27.92 9.80 24.89
N CYS A 583 27.88 8.75 24.06
CA CYS A 583 29.02 7.85 23.81
C CYS A 583 29.76 7.45 25.11
N GLY A 584 29.00 7.04 26.13
CA GLY A 584 29.51 6.59 27.43
C GLY A 584 29.94 7.69 28.42
N LYS A 585 29.75 8.98 28.08
CA LYS A 585 30.01 10.10 29.00
C LYS A 585 28.71 10.69 29.52
N PRO A 586 28.55 10.91 30.83
CA PRO A 586 27.35 11.53 31.37
C PRO A 586 27.20 12.97 30.84
N LEU A 587 25.99 13.31 30.42
CA LEU A 587 25.60 14.66 30.01
C LEU A 587 25.00 15.38 31.21
N ASP A 588 25.56 16.54 31.56
CA ASP A 588 25.05 17.33 32.68
C ASP A 588 23.74 18.05 32.33
N LEU A 589 22.67 17.67 33.03
CA LEU A 589 21.33 18.26 32.92
C LEU A 589 20.93 19.08 34.17
N SER A 590 21.79 19.13 35.21
CA SER A 590 21.42 19.61 36.55
C SER A 590 20.92 21.06 36.62
N ASN A 591 21.35 21.90 35.68
CA ASN A 591 20.99 23.33 35.61
C ASN A 591 19.93 23.61 34.53
N LEU A 592 19.26 22.59 34.01
CA LEU A 592 18.27 22.71 32.96
C LEU A 592 16.92 22.21 33.49
N SER A 593 15.94 23.09 33.61
CA SER A 593 14.56 22.70 33.93
C SER A 593 13.88 22.16 32.68
N LEU A 594 14.17 20.90 32.34
CA LEU A 594 13.65 20.26 31.13
C LEU A 594 12.36 19.48 31.45
N GLU A 595 11.42 19.55 30.52
CA GLU A 595 10.22 18.70 30.49
C GLU A 595 10.28 17.66 29.36
N GLY A 596 11.27 17.75 28.46
CA GLY A 596 11.48 16.77 27.39
C GLY A 596 12.90 16.77 26.81
N ILE A 597 13.28 15.68 26.18
CA ILE A 597 14.49 15.56 25.34
C ILE A 597 14.10 14.93 24.01
N ALA A 598 14.46 15.58 22.91
CA ALA A 598 14.31 15.10 21.55
C ALA A 598 15.66 14.74 20.94
N VAL A 599 15.71 13.60 20.28
CA VAL A 599 16.85 13.03 19.56
C VAL A 599 16.48 12.97 18.09
N LEU A 600 17.12 13.80 17.28
CA LEU A 600 16.72 14.06 15.90
C LEU A 600 17.70 13.39 14.94
N ASN A 601 17.15 12.67 13.97
CA ASN A 601 17.86 12.21 12.78
C ASN A 601 17.61 13.15 11.59
N ILE A 602 16.45 13.82 11.56
CA ILE A 602 16.09 14.82 10.56
C ILE A 602 15.72 16.16 11.21
N PRO A 603 15.98 17.31 10.56
CA PRO A 603 15.62 18.64 11.07
C PRO A 603 14.13 18.97 10.87
N SER A 604 13.23 18.03 11.13
CA SER A 604 11.78 18.20 11.05
C SER A 604 11.06 17.31 12.05
N MET A 605 10.23 17.92 12.89
CA MET A 605 9.40 17.23 13.88
C MET A 605 8.04 17.92 14.01
N HIS A 606 7.00 17.17 14.39
CA HIS A 606 5.63 17.68 14.56
C HIS A 606 5.05 18.35 13.29
N GLY A 607 5.36 17.83 12.11
CA GLY A 607 4.87 18.39 10.86
C GLY A 607 5.55 19.69 10.44
N GLY A 608 6.87 19.80 10.68
CA GLY A 608 7.73 20.84 10.10
C GLY A 608 8.49 21.74 11.08
N SER A 609 8.46 21.46 12.38
CA SER A 609 9.25 22.20 13.37
C SER A 609 10.71 21.81 13.28
N ASN A 610 11.60 22.80 13.23
CA ASN A 610 13.04 22.57 13.35
C ASN A 610 13.46 22.86 14.80
N LEU A 611 13.49 21.83 15.65
CA LEU A 611 13.85 21.98 17.07
C LEU A 611 15.33 22.34 17.27
N TRP A 612 16.21 21.92 16.35
CA TRP A 612 17.62 22.35 16.35
C TRP A 612 17.78 23.83 15.98
N GLY A 613 16.87 24.32 15.14
CA GLY A 613 16.86 25.68 14.62
C GLY A 613 17.88 25.94 13.51
N ASP A 614 17.77 27.11 12.89
CA ASP A 614 18.67 27.50 11.81
C ASP A 614 20.08 27.79 12.33
N THR A 615 21.09 27.27 11.64
CA THR A 615 22.47 27.69 11.85
C THR A 615 22.72 29.02 11.15
N ARG A 616 22.85 30.09 11.93
CA ARG A 616 23.39 31.34 11.40
C ARG A 616 24.86 31.14 11.09
N ARG A 617 25.33 31.56 9.91
CA ARG A 617 26.76 31.69 9.62
C ARG A 617 27.30 32.91 10.38
N PRO A 618 28.01 32.76 11.52
CA PRO A 618 28.69 33.89 12.14
C PRO A 618 29.85 34.33 11.24
N HIS A 619 30.10 35.63 11.17
CA HIS A 619 31.24 36.17 10.44
C HIS A 619 32.50 36.04 11.33
N GLY A 620 33.57 35.39 10.85
CA GLY A 620 34.89 35.38 11.51
C GLY A 620 35.60 34.01 11.56
N ASP A 621 36.91 34.04 11.84
CA ASP A 621 37.80 32.86 11.83
C ASP A 621 37.39 31.77 12.84
N ILE A 622 36.78 32.15 13.96
CA ILE A 622 36.27 31.24 15.00
C ILE A 622 35.22 30.27 14.42
N TYR A 623 34.43 30.71 13.44
CA TYR A 623 33.44 29.83 12.79
C TYR A 623 34.10 28.69 12.01
N GLY A 624 35.18 28.98 11.27
CA GLY A 624 35.92 27.97 10.53
C GLY A 624 36.57 26.94 11.44
N ILE A 625 37.12 27.39 12.57
CA ILE A 625 37.71 26.51 13.60
C ILE A 625 36.64 25.61 14.22
N ASN A 626 35.52 26.18 14.67
CA ASN A 626 34.43 25.40 15.29
C ASN A 626 33.80 24.41 14.30
N GLN A 627 33.69 24.77 13.01
CA GLN A 627 33.22 23.85 11.97
C GLN A 627 34.19 22.68 11.75
N ALA A 628 35.51 22.94 11.70
CA ALA A 628 36.52 21.90 11.53
C ALA A 628 36.59 20.95 12.75
N LEU A 629 36.50 21.50 13.97
CA LEU A 629 36.41 20.72 15.21
C LEU A 629 35.13 19.88 15.23
N GLY A 630 33.99 20.49 14.87
CA GLY A 630 32.70 19.80 14.79
C GLY A 630 32.70 18.66 13.77
N ALA A 631 33.30 18.84 12.60
CA ALA A 631 33.36 17.80 11.57
C ALA A 631 34.12 16.54 12.05
N THR A 632 35.19 16.71 12.84
CA THR A 632 36.04 15.59 13.28
C THR A 632 35.60 14.95 14.60
N ALA A 633 34.91 15.69 15.47
CA ALA A 633 34.55 15.22 16.81
C ALA A 633 33.37 14.23 16.83
N LYS A 634 33.59 13.00 17.30
CA LYS A 634 32.51 12.00 17.49
C LYS A 634 31.40 12.45 18.44
N VAL A 635 31.74 13.34 19.38
CA VAL A 635 30.83 13.90 20.38
C VAL A 635 31.06 15.40 20.47
N ILE A 636 29.98 16.17 20.38
CA ILE A 636 30.00 17.61 20.58
C ILE A 636 28.96 17.92 21.67
N THR A 637 29.41 18.47 22.79
CA THR A 637 28.55 18.97 23.88
C THR A 637 28.83 20.44 24.21
N ASP A 638 29.88 21.02 23.62
CA ASP A 638 30.23 22.42 23.81
C ASP A 638 29.16 23.34 23.19
N PRO A 639 28.50 24.23 23.98
CA PRO A 639 27.42 25.07 23.48
C PRO A 639 27.81 26.02 22.34
N ASP A 640 29.07 26.49 22.29
CA ASP A 640 29.52 27.42 21.27
C ASP A 640 29.86 26.70 19.95
N ILE A 641 30.36 25.46 20.02
CA ILE A 641 30.48 24.59 18.85
C ILE A 641 29.09 24.18 18.33
N LEU A 642 28.18 23.76 19.23
CA LEU A 642 26.81 23.35 18.86
C LEU A 642 26.01 24.45 18.14
N LYS A 643 26.27 25.73 18.43
CA LYS A 643 25.66 26.86 17.70
C LYS A 643 26.04 26.89 16.22
N THR A 644 27.20 26.36 15.87
CA THR A 644 27.75 26.32 14.50
C THR A 644 27.46 25.04 13.73
N CYS A 645 27.05 23.97 14.42
CA CYS A 645 26.75 22.66 13.82
C CYS A 645 25.47 22.69 12.98
N VAL A 646 25.59 22.29 11.71
CA VAL A 646 24.48 22.13 10.77
C VAL A 646 23.95 20.69 10.87
N PRO A 647 22.63 20.48 10.97
CA PRO A 647 22.04 19.14 10.89
C PRO A 647 22.32 18.50 9.53
N ASP A 648 22.72 17.23 9.54
CA ASP A 648 22.97 16.42 8.36
C ASP A 648 22.50 15.00 8.62
N LEU A 649 21.51 14.55 7.86
CA LEU A 649 20.89 13.23 7.98
C LEU A 649 21.78 12.07 7.51
N SER A 650 23.02 12.35 7.09
CA SER A 650 23.96 11.39 6.49
C SER A 650 25.29 11.27 7.24
N ASP A 651 25.49 12.04 8.32
CA ASP A 651 26.78 12.18 8.98
C ASP A 651 27.01 11.20 10.14
N LYS A 652 26.08 10.26 10.33
CA LYS A 652 26.06 9.23 11.38
C LYS A 652 26.09 9.83 12.77
N ARG A 653 25.42 10.98 12.96
CA ARG A 653 25.26 11.61 14.26
C ARG A 653 23.85 12.17 14.45
N LEU A 654 23.32 11.95 15.63
CA LEU A 654 22.05 12.50 16.10
C LEU A 654 22.25 13.89 16.71
N GLU A 655 21.28 14.77 16.48
CA GLU A 655 21.12 16.02 17.23
C GLU A 655 20.28 15.78 18.49
N VAL A 656 20.76 16.24 19.65
CA VAL A 656 20.05 16.11 20.93
C VAL A 656 19.61 17.49 21.40
N VAL A 657 18.31 17.66 21.61
CA VAL A 657 17.66 18.93 21.98
C VAL A 657 16.87 18.75 23.28
N GLY A 658 17.14 19.60 24.27
CA GLY A 658 16.35 19.73 25.48
C GLY A 658 15.18 20.69 25.27
N LEU A 659 14.04 20.33 25.84
CA LEU A 659 12.78 21.07 25.78
C LEU A 659 12.38 21.51 27.20
N GLU A 660 12.19 22.82 27.38
CA GLU A 660 11.77 23.46 28.64
C GLU A 660 10.26 23.28 28.91
N GLY A 661 9.48 22.93 27.88
CA GLY A 661 8.04 22.65 28.02
C GLY A 661 7.24 22.85 26.74
N ALA A 662 5.93 22.60 26.82
CA ALA A 662 5.02 22.70 25.67
C ALA A 662 4.90 24.13 25.09
N ILE A 663 5.02 25.16 25.94
CA ILE A 663 5.03 26.57 25.49
C ILE A 663 6.23 26.85 24.60
N GLU A 664 7.42 26.37 24.98
CA GLU A 664 8.64 26.53 24.19
C GLU A 664 8.49 25.88 22.82
N MET A 665 7.99 24.64 22.78
CA MET A 665 7.72 23.95 21.53
C MET A 665 6.75 24.73 20.63
N GLY A 666 5.69 25.29 21.23
CA GLY A 666 4.76 26.17 20.53
C GLY A 666 5.45 27.40 19.93
N GLN A 667 6.34 28.05 20.69
CA GLN A 667 7.12 29.19 20.22
C GLN A 667 8.09 28.81 19.09
N ILE A 668 8.70 27.63 19.14
CA ILE A 668 9.56 27.12 18.06
C ILE A 668 8.73 26.86 16.80
N TYR A 669 7.59 26.18 16.94
CA TYR A 669 6.67 25.91 15.83
C TYR A 669 6.19 27.21 15.16
N THR A 670 5.87 28.25 15.94
CA THR A 670 5.47 29.56 15.41
C THR A 670 6.65 30.47 15.04
N LYS A 671 7.89 29.99 15.12
CA LYS A 671 9.14 30.76 14.87
C LYS A 671 9.32 32.00 15.76
N LEU A 672 8.66 32.05 16.92
CA LEU A 672 8.90 33.05 17.96
C LEU A 672 10.18 32.74 18.75
N LYS A 673 10.55 31.46 18.83
CA LYS A 673 11.85 30.98 19.32
C LYS A 673 12.55 30.24 18.18
N ASN A 674 13.87 30.38 18.08
CA ASN A 674 14.63 29.80 16.95
C ASN A 674 14.88 28.30 17.09
N ALA A 675 15.06 27.83 18.32
CA ALA A 675 15.50 26.48 18.64
C ALA A 675 15.16 26.14 20.10
N GLY A 676 15.12 24.84 20.42
CA GLY A 676 15.25 24.37 21.78
C GLY A 676 16.71 24.44 22.26
N ARG A 677 16.98 23.88 23.44
CA ARG A 677 18.34 23.84 23.99
C ARG A 677 19.17 22.78 23.26
N ARG A 678 20.15 23.16 22.45
CA ARG A 678 21.10 22.21 21.84
C ARG A 678 21.97 21.59 22.93
N LEU A 679 21.85 20.28 23.15
CA LEU A 679 22.55 19.56 24.22
C LEU A 679 23.77 18.81 23.71
N ALA A 680 23.63 18.13 22.57
CA ALA A 680 24.70 17.33 22.00
C ALA A 680 24.52 17.09 20.49
N LYS A 681 25.62 16.75 19.82
CA LYS A 681 25.63 15.99 18.56
C LYS A 681 26.52 14.76 18.73
N CYS A 682 26.01 13.57 18.43
CA CYS A 682 26.68 12.33 18.84
C CYS A 682 26.33 11.11 17.98
N SER A 683 27.19 10.09 17.98
CA SER A 683 26.98 8.82 17.26
C SER A 683 26.32 7.72 18.09
N GLU A 684 26.08 7.95 19.38
CA GLU A 684 25.47 7.00 20.31
C GLU A 684 24.96 7.76 21.53
N ILE A 685 23.76 7.40 21.99
CA ILE A 685 23.14 7.97 23.19
C ILE A 685 22.45 6.87 23.99
N THR A 686 22.60 6.93 25.32
CA THR A 686 21.93 6.03 26.26
C THR A 686 21.13 6.84 27.28
N PHE A 687 19.89 6.45 27.52
CA PHE A 687 19.01 7.00 28.54
C PHE A 687 18.81 5.99 29.66
N HIS A 688 18.82 6.46 30.91
CA HIS A 688 18.41 5.66 32.06
C HIS A 688 17.26 6.37 32.77
N THR A 689 16.12 5.71 32.88
CA THR A 689 14.91 6.24 33.52
C THR A 689 14.67 5.56 34.85
N THR A 690 14.16 6.32 35.83
CA THR A 690 13.81 5.80 37.16
C THR A 690 12.31 5.85 37.45
N LYS A 691 11.51 6.42 36.54
CA LYS A 691 10.05 6.46 36.59
C LYS A 691 9.44 6.14 35.23
N THR A 692 8.14 5.82 35.23
CA THR A 692 7.36 5.65 34.01
C THR A 692 7.24 6.99 33.26
N LEU A 693 7.65 7.00 31.99
CA LEU A 693 7.75 8.21 31.17
C LEU A 693 7.10 7.99 29.78
N PRO A 694 6.43 9.02 29.22
CA PRO A 694 5.97 8.97 27.84
C PRO A 694 7.15 9.07 26.87
N MET A 695 7.12 8.25 25.83
CA MET A 695 8.15 8.20 24.77
C MET A 695 7.50 8.12 23.40
N GLN A 696 8.25 8.48 22.34
CA GLN A 696 7.82 8.24 20.96
C GLN A 696 9.00 7.97 20.02
N ILE A 697 8.72 7.22 18.97
CA ILE A 697 9.60 7.02 17.80
C ILE A 697 8.80 7.39 16.57
N ASP A 698 9.33 8.29 15.75
CA ASP A 698 8.76 8.69 14.45
C ASP A 698 7.27 9.09 14.50
N GLY A 699 6.81 9.58 15.66
CA GLY A 699 5.44 10.01 15.90
C GLY A 699 4.50 8.93 16.48
N GLU A 700 4.96 7.70 16.67
CA GLU A 700 4.20 6.65 17.36
C GLU A 700 4.62 6.57 18.85
N PRO A 701 3.69 6.89 19.78
CA PRO A 701 3.99 7.06 21.20
C PRO A 701 3.66 5.83 22.05
N TRP A 702 4.24 5.74 23.25
CA TRP A 702 3.88 4.75 24.27
C TRP A 702 4.29 5.21 25.68
N MET A 703 3.73 4.58 26.73
CA MET A 703 4.20 4.74 28.10
C MET A 703 5.22 3.67 28.46
N GLN A 704 6.41 4.11 28.87
CA GLN A 704 7.53 3.22 29.17
C GLN A 704 7.84 3.24 30.67
N THR A 705 7.80 2.06 31.30
CA THR A 705 8.27 1.85 32.69
C THR A 705 9.79 2.04 32.80
N PRO A 706 10.36 2.18 34.01
CA PRO A 706 11.80 2.38 34.19
C PRO A 706 12.65 1.41 33.36
N CYS A 707 13.59 1.95 32.60
CA CYS A 707 14.36 1.20 31.61
C CYS A 707 15.70 1.88 31.29
N THR A 708 16.57 1.14 30.61
CA THR A 708 17.71 1.68 29.87
C THR A 708 17.39 1.65 28.38
N ILE A 709 17.60 2.76 27.69
CA ILE A 709 17.38 2.86 26.24
C ILE A 709 18.71 3.17 25.58
N LYS A 710 19.11 2.35 24.61
CA LYS A 710 20.33 2.56 23.83
C LYS A 710 19.97 2.87 22.39
N ILE A 711 20.52 3.96 21.86
CA ILE A 711 20.34 4.36 20.47
C ILE A 711 21.70 4.36 19.78
N THR A 712 21.83 3.52 18.75
CA THR A 712 23.07 3.33 17.99
C THR A 712 22.78 3.35 16.49
N HIS A 713 23.78 3.69 15.68
CA HIS A 713 23.62 3.71 14.23
C HIS A 713 23.38 2.28 13.69
N LYS A 714 22.30 2.09 12.92
CA LYS A 714 21.95 0.80 12.28
C LYS A 714 22.55 0.71 10.87
N ASN A 715 22.03 1.51 9.94
CA ASN A 715 22.41 1.51 8.54
C ASN A 715 22.05 2.87 7.88
N GLN A 716 22.36 3.00 6.59
CA GLN A 716 21.93 4.13 5.77
C GLN A 716 21.02 3.63 4.65
N MET A 717 19.97 4.39 4.34
CA MET A 717 19.07 4.13 3.22
C MET A 717 19.25 5.21 2.15
N PRO A 718 19.46 4.87 0.86
CA PRO A 718 19.41 5.86 -0.20
C PRO A 718 17.99 6.42 -0.34
N MET A 719 17.87 7.73 -0.21
CA MET A 719 16.63 8.49 -0.36
C MET A 719 16.76 9.45 -1.54
N LEU A 720 15.66 9.73 -2.23
CA LEU A 720 15.60 10.77 -3.25
C LEU A 720 15.21 12.09 -2.61
N MET A 721 16.07 13.09 -2.75
CA MET A 721 15.81 14.47 -2.37
C MET A 721 15.25 15.22 -3.59
N GLY A 722 14.05 15.79 -3.43
CA GLY A 722 13.39 16.58 -4.46
C GLY A 722 14.23 17.79 -4.90
N PRO A 723 13.97 18.31 -6.12
CA PRO A 723 14.72 19.45 -6.64
C PRO A 723 14.55 20.67 -5.72
N PRO A 724 15.55 21.57 -5.65
CA PRO A 724 15.39 22.81 -4.91
C PRO A 724 14.17 23.57 -5.44
N PRO A 725 13.42 24.27 -4.57
CA PRO A 725 12.33 25.11 -5.03
C PRO A 725 12.88 26.04 -6.10
N ARG A 726 12.23 26.05 -7.29
CA ARG A 726 12.59 27.02 -8.33
C ARG A 726 12.56 28.38 -7.67
N SER A 727 13.70 29.10 -7.69
CA SER A 727 13.73 30.49 -7.23
C SER A 727 12.57 31.19 -7.92
N THR A 728 11.56 31.60 -7.16
CA THR A 728 10.60 32.57 -7.67
C THR A 728 11.45 33.78 -7.99
N ASN A 729 11.79 33.96 -9.27
CA ASN A 729 12.45 35.14 -9.74
C ASN A 729 11.65 36.32 -9.21
N PHE A 730 12.29 37.10 -8.34
CA PHE A 730 11.77 38.31 -7.71
C PHE A 730 11.55 39.46 -8.72
N PHE A 731 11.36 39.14 -10.00
CA PHE A 731 11.19 40.11 -11.08
C PHE A 731 10.00 39.69 -11.95
N GLY A 732 8.86 40.30 -11.63
CA GLY A 732 7.60 40.23 -12.36
C GLY A 732 6.86 41.56 -12.27
N PHE A 733 7.48 42.61 -12.81
CA PHE A 733 6.90 43.84 -13.37
C PHE A 733 6.04 44.75 -12.47
N LEU A 734 6.70 45.78 -11.93
CA LEU A 734 6.28 47.16 -12.20
C LEU A 734 6.63 47.48 -13.67
N SER A 735 5.62 47.51 -14.52
CA SER A 735 5.51 48.44 -15.65
C SER A 735 4.13 49.06 -15.58
#